data_AF-A0A2T7P873-F1
#
_entry.id   AF-A0A2T7P873-F1
#
_cell.length_a   1.000
_cell.length_b   1.000
_cell.length_c   1.000
_cell.angle_alpha   90.00
_cell.angle_beta   90.00
_cell.angle_gamma   90.00
#
_symmetry.space_group_name_H-M   'P 1'
#
loop_
_entity.id
_entity.type
_entity.pdbx_description
1 polymer ?
#
loop_
_entity_poly.entity_id
_entity_poly.type
_entity_poly.pdbx_seq_one_letter_code
_entity_poly.pdbx_strand_id
1 'polypeptide(L)'
;MVSELIKSYALTCTCSHTHNTRAYVFCNAMGAHLAEVESPLQHILTCTAELRDKPLWLGASDVMNNDEWVWMHSKRVMGYRNWNMNRPEASPSGHGHCLAIQTQPVFAWVETACDQNLRDRPAGEMAELTEYKPHESGETNFGYQNHDEDAEKNQVYTEVQPPENPGSSHPQGRCSAFIGVAQRALGTWVKKNRRQLIIGIKAVVFLLYFAYFGYAMYYRFGDEGSIRLLACTVLGVLILLLSLTSDAIIQKLGAICASVNLSRRQRAGTILRWVLYVLMAGFAVIFVIVDIALREPRNLMSLTGMAFFVIVLYITSTDPARVNWHPVFWGMSLQYIFALLIIRTTWGYDAFQWLGDRVTELLKYSNAGAQFVFGDKYTYHMFAFQVLPVIVYFSSLISVLYYLGVMQSIIGIIGRFLAFCLDTSATESLNAAGNIFVGQTESPLLIRPFMETMTRSQLHAVMTGGFATVSGSVLGAYVSYGVNASYLLGASVMSAPAALAISKLTCPETEVNKIDEKEVYKMEAGSSHNVIEAASSGASTAIQLVANVAVNVMAFLAILEFFNATLVWFGDRVGVDGLTFQFLCSYVFYPMAFLMGVDTQDCRRVAQLIGYKTFTNEFVAYIEMGKLLDNGKVYSNYTATFGPDAPIEHNGLDVTLTQWGTVLIGGFLTARSELITTYALCGFSNLGSMGIQLGGLGAMAPNRKTDLSRLVLRAMIAGNVACFMTACIAEMVDIRQIGRCVYNTVAKNMTYLRMAHRAGNSYLSI
;
A
#
# COMPACT_ATOMS: atom_id res chain seq x y z
N MET A 1 -18.85 -6.78 4.13
CA MET A 1 -19.45 -7.50 5.28
C MET A 1 -20.86 -8.01 4.99
N VAL A 2 -21.88 -7.16 4.79
CA VAL A 2 -23.27 -7.63 4.55
C VAL A 2 -23.39 -8.54 3.31
N SER A 3 -22.66 -8.24 2.22
CA SER A 3 -22.65 -9.06 1.00
C SER A 3 -21.98 -10.43 1.16
N GLU A 4 -20.95 -10.56 2.02
CA GLU A 4 -20.34 -11.86 2.30
C GLU A 4 -21.17 -12.67 3.29
N LEU A 5 -21.80 -12.02 4.27
CA LEU A 5 -22.76 -12.67 5.14
C LEU A 5 -23.91 -13.27 4.32
N ILE A 6 -24.48 -12.50 3.37
CA ILE A 6 -25.53 -12.99 2.46
C ILE A 6 -25.04 -14.16 1.58
N LYS A 7 -23.77 -14.16 1.13
CA LYS A 7 -23.19 -15.28 0.37
C LYS A 7 -22.98 -16.53 1.20
N SER A 8 -22.56 -16.42 2.46
CA SER A 8 -22.47 -17.57 3.37
C SER A 8 -23.86 -18.12 3.71
N TYR A 9 -24.85 -17.22 3.82
CA TYR A 9 -26.24 -17.56 4.10
C TYR A 9 -26.97 -18.19 2.92
N ALA A 10 -26.50 -17.96 1.69
CA ALA A 10 -27.09 -18.54 0.48
C ALA A 10 -26.81 -20.06 0.34
N LEU A 11 -25.86 -20.61 1.11
CA LEU A 11 -25.51 -22.04 1.15
C LEU A 11 -26.04 -22.75 2.40
N THR A 12 -26.78 -22.03 3.27
CA THR A 12 -27.42 -22.59 4.45
C THR A 12 -28.93 -22.68 4.26
N CYS A 13 -29.52 -23.73 4.81
CA CYS A 13 -30.95 -24.00 4.70
C CYS A 13 -31.52 -24.36 6.07
N THR A 14 -32.78 -24.01 6.32
CA THR A 14 -33.58 -24.51 7.44
C THR A 14 -34.82 -25.19 6.89
N CYS A 15 -35.33 -26.22 7.56
CA CYS A 15 -36.45 -27.00 7.07
C CYS A 15 -37.43 -27.33 8.19
N SER A 16 -38.73 -27.21 7.92
CA SER A 16 -39.83 -27.44 8.88
C SER A 16 -40.37 -28.89 8.88
N HIS A 17 -39.53 -29.87 8.51
CA HIS A 17 -39.90 -31.28 8.53
C HIS A 17 -40.06 -31.84 9.96
N THR A 18 -40.90 -32.86 10.11
CA THR A 18 -41.16 -33.50 11.41
C THR A 18 -39.97 -34.29 11.96
N HIS A 19 -39.00 -34.65 11.10
CA HIS A 19 -37.82 -35.44 11.47
C HIS A 19 -36.53 -34.75 10.97
N ASN A 20 -35.53 -34.64 11.84
CA ASN A 20 -34.24 -34.00 11.54
C ASN A 20 -33.52 -34.65 10.34
N THR A 21 -33.54 -35.99 10.25
CA THR A 21 -32.91 -36.73 9.13
C THR A 21 -33.47 -36.32 7.76
N ARG A 22 -34.78 -36.04 7.69
CA ARG A 22 -35.41 -35.56 6.44
C ARG A 22 -35.04 -34.11 6.14
N ALA A 23 -34.90 -33.27 7.16
CA ALA A 23 -34.41 -31.91 7.00
C ALA A 23 -32.98 -31.89 6.43
N TYR A 24 -32.09 -32.71 6.99
CA TYR A 24 -30.72 -32.85 6.51
C TYR A 24 -30.64 -33.34 5.05
N VAL A 25 -31.37 -34.41 4.70
CA VAL A 25 -31.42 -34.95 3.33
C VAL A 25 -31.99 -33.91 2.35
N PHE A 26 -33.02 -33.17 2.75
CA PHE A 26 -33.62 -32.12 1.93
C PHE A 26 -32.64 -30.97 1.65
N CYS A 27 -31.94 -30.47 2.68
CA CYS A 27 -30.91 -29.44 2.50
C CYS A 27 -29.80 -29.91 1.56
N ASN A 28 -29.31 -31.14 1.76
CA ASN A 28 -28.22 -31.70 0.95
C ASN A 28 -28.64 -31.93 -0.51
N ALA A 29 -29.89 -32.33 -0.75
CA ALA A 29 -30.44 -32.46 -2.10
C ALA A 29 -30.50 -31.11 -2.86
N MET A 30 -30.53 -29.98 -2.15
CA MET A 30 -30.46 -28.65 -2.74
C MET A 30 -29.03 -28.09 -2.85
N GLY A 31 -28.01 -28.90 -2.53
CA GLY A 31 -26.61 -28.47 -2.49
C GLY A 31 -26.28 -27.52 -1.32
N ALA A 32 -27.11 -27.51 -0.27
CA ALA A 32 -26.96 -26.70 0.93
C ALA A 32 -26.78 -27.59 2.17
N HIS A 33 -26.44 -26.99 3.32
CA HIS A 33 -26.41 -27.70 4.61
C HIS A 33 -27.32 -27.00 5.63
N LEU A 34 -27.68 -27.71 6.71
CA LEU A 34 -28.46 -27.13 7.80
C LEU A 34 -27.72 -25.93 8.41
N ALA A 35 -28.46 -24.87 8.73
CA ALA A 35 -27.87 -23.62 9.21
C ALA A 35 -27.02 -23.79 10.49
N GLU A 36 -25.81 -23.25 10.44
CA GLU A 36 -24.90 -23.08 11.57
C GLU A 36 -24.91 -21.59 11.98
N VAL A 37 -25.37 -21.31 13.20
CA VAL A 37 -25.58 -19.93 13.66
C VAL A 37 -24.47 -19.53 14.63
N GLU A 38 -23.52 -18.71 14.16
CA GLU A 38 -22.34 -18.30 14.93
C GLU A 38 -22.42 -16.84 15.43
N SER A 39 -23.47 -16.09 15.09
CA SER A 39 -23.64 -14.70 15.51
C SER A 39 -25.10 -14.27 15.71
N PRO A 40 -25.35 -13.21 16.52
CA PRO A 40 -26.70 -12.65 16.69
C PRO A 40 -27.36 -12.20 15.38
N LEU A 41 -26.57 -11.67 14.44
CA LEU A 41 -27.08 -11.22 13.14
C LEU A 41 -27.53 -12.39 12.26
N GLN A 42 -26.77 -13.49 12.25
CA GLN A 42 -27.16 -14.73 11.57
C GLN A 42 -28.43 -15.33 12.20
N HIS A 43 -28.56 -15.29 13.53
CA HIS A 43 -29.77 -15.77 14.22
C HIS A 43 -31.03 -15.01 13.79
N ILE A 44 -30.95 -13.68 13.72
CA ILE A 44 -32.05 -12.83 13.26
C ILE A 44 -32.41 -13.17 11.81
N LEU A 45 -31.41 -13.32 10.93
CA LEU A 45 -31.62 -13.75 9.54
C LEU A 45 -32.31 -15.13 9.47
N THR A 46 -31.93 -16.08 10.32
CA THR A 46 -32.55 -17.43 10.37
C THR A 46 -34.03 -17.34 10.72
N CYS A 47 -34.36 -16.48 11.67
CA CYS A 47 -35.74 -16.31 12.16
C CYS A 47 -36.63 -15.57 11.14
N THR A 48 -36.05 -14.68 10.33
CA THR A 48 -36.81 -13.93 9.32
C THR A 48 -37.13 -14.74 8.05
N ALA A 49 -36.50 -15.90 7.86
CA ALA A 49 -36.54 -16.63 6.59
C ALA A 49 -37.77 -17.52 6.37
N GLU A 50 -38.48 -17.99 7.41
CA GLU A 50 -39.71 -18.77 7.25
C GLU A 50 -40.72 -18.53 8.40
N LEU A 51 -41.83 -17.84 8.11
CA LEU A 51 -42.96 -17.67 9.02
C LEU A 51 -43.91 -18.89 8.92
N ARG A 52 -43.71 -19.94 9.73
CA ARG A 52 -44.75 -20.95 10.02
C ARG A 52 -44.65 -21.51 11.45
N ASP A 53 -45.78 -21.97 11.97
CA ASP A 53 -46.01 -22.51 13.33
C ASP A 53 -45.32 -23.87 13.63
N LYS A 54 -44.13 -24.15 13.07
CA LYS A 54 -43.39 -25.40 13.30
C LYS A 54 -41.93 -25.11 13.70
N PRO A 55 -41.31 -25.97 14.53
CA PRO A 55 -39.91 -25.81 14.90
C PRO A 55 -39.01 -25.97 13.67
N LEU A 56 -38.01 -25.08 13.53
CA LEU A 56 -37.03 -25.11 12.45
C LEU A 56 -35.77 -25.82 12.92
N TRP A 57 -35.34 -26.87 12.21
CA TRP A 57 -34.14 -27.63 12.58
C TRP A 57 -32.86 -26.85 12.30
N LEU A 58 -31.95 -26.86 13.28
CA LEU A 58 -30.59 -26.35 13.16
C LEU A 58 -29.58 -27.51 13.04
N GLY A 59 -28.40 -27.20 12.52
CA GLY A 59 -27.37 -28.21 12.26
C GLY A 59 -26.64 -28.75 13.49
N ALA A 60 -27.04 -28.45 14.73
CA ALA A 60 -26.30 -28.85 15.94
C ALA A 60 -26.91 -30.05 16.66
N SER A 61 -26.05 -30.89 17.23
CA SER A 61 -26.41 -32.04 18.07
C SER A 61 -25.36 -32.32 19.13
N ASP A 62 -25.75 -32.93 20.24
CA ASP A 62 -24.85 -33.41 21.31
C ASP A 62 -24.82 -34.95 21.45
N VAL A 63 -25.49 -35.66 20.53
CA VAL A 63 -25.66 -37.14 20.51
C VAL A 63 -24.36 -37.91 20.79
N MET A 64 -23.22 -37.36 20.36
CA MET A 64 -21.93 -38.06 20.34
C MET A 64 -20.99 -37.67 21.50
N ASN A 65 -21.30 -36.63 22.29
CA ASN A 65 -20.27 -35.96 23.09
C ASN A 65 -20.69 -35.50 24.50
N ASN A 66 -21.61 -36.21 25.17
CA ASN A 66 -21.98 -36.02 26.60
C ASN A 66 -22.02 -34.54 27.04
N ASP A 67 -23.04 -33.81 26.58
CA ASP A 67 -23.35 -32.39 26.90
C ASP A 67 -22.52 -31.31 26.16
N GLU A 68 -21.63 -31.67 25.22
CA GLU A 68 -21.02 -30.71 24.28
C GLU A 68 -21.73 -30.69 22.91
N TRP A 69 -22.33 -29.54 22.58
CA TRP A 69 -23.01 -29.33 21.31
C TRP A 69 -22.04 -29.01 20.16
N VAL A 70 -22.15 -29.78 19.08
CA VAL A 70 -21.30 -29.69 17.89
C VAL A 70 -22.16 -29.51 16.65
N TRP A 71 -21.71 -28.67 15.71
CA TRP A 71 -22.34 -28.53 14.41
C TRP A 71 -22.05 -29.76 13.52
N MET A 72 -23.07 -30.36 12.94
CA MET A 72 -23.00 -31.60 12.17
C MET A 72 -22.20 -31.45 10.86
N HIS A 73 -22.18 -30.26 10.24
CA HIS A 73 -21.45 -30.04 8.99
C HIS A 73 -19.99 -29.62 9.25
N SER A 74 -19.75 -28.56 10.02
CA SER A 74 -18.39 -28.07 10.29
C SER A 74 -17.61 -28.86 11.34
N LYS A 75 -18.29 -29.72 12.11
CA LYS A 75 -17.74 -30.48 13.26
C LYS A 75 -17.10 -29.59 14.34
N ARG A 76 -17.48 -28.32 14.41
CA ARG A 76 -17.01 -27.36 15.42
C ARG A 76 -17.93 -27.32 16.63
N VAL A 77 -17.36 -27.10 17.80
CA VAL A 77 -18.12 -26.84 19.04
C VAL A 77 -18.83 -25.49 18.92
N MET A 78 -20.09 -25.42 19.36
CA MET A 78 -20.89 -24.19 19.26
C MET A 78 -20.31 -23.05 20.12
N GLY A 79 -19.88 -21.97 19.46
CA GLY A 79 -19.38 -20.75 20.13
C GLY A 79 -20.46 -19.74 20.53
N TYR A 80 -21.50 -19.57 19.70
CA TYR A 80 -22.66 -18.71 19.99
C TYR A 80 -23.86 -19.56 20.41
N ARG A 81 -24.67 -19.06 21.36
CA ARG A 81 -25.81 -19.77 21.94
C ARG A 81 -26.96 -18.79 22.18
N ASN A 82 -28.17 -19.14 21.73
CA ASN A 82 -29.38 -18.35 21.99
C ASN A 82 -30.51 -19.22 22.56
N TRP A 83 -30.20 -19.89 23.68
CA TRP A 83 -31.14 -20.73 24.41
C TRP A 83 -32.33 -19.92 24.94
N ASN A 84 -33.49 -20.57 25.05
CA ASN A 84 -34.60 -19.99 25.79
C ASN A 84 -34.18 -19.76 27.25
N MET A 85 -34.75 -18.74 27.91
CA MET A 85 -34.27 -18.18 29.19
C MET A 85 -34.40 -19.14 30.40
N ASN A 86 -34.83 -20.38 30.15
CA ASN A 86 -34.71 -21.53 31.04
C ASN A 86 -33.89 -22.61 30.30
N ARG A 87 -32.74 -23.04 30.84
CA ARG A 87 -32.07 -24.28 30.38
C ARG A 87 -33.04 -25.49 30.50
N PRO A 88 -32.83 -26.56 29.71
CA PRO A 88 -33.87 -27.28 29.00
C PRO A 88 -34.88 -27.94 29.96
N GLU A 89 -36.13 -27.51 29.94
CA GLU A 89 -37.19 -28.45 30.29
C GLU A 89 -37.34 -29.38 29.10
N ALA A 90 -36.80 -30.59 29.29
CA ALA A 90 -36.95 -31.70 28.39
C ALA A 90 -38.41 -31.79 27.91
N SER A 91 -38.58 -31.98 26.60
CA SER A 91 -39.76 -32.68 26.11
C SER A 91 -40.01 -33.90 27.02
N PRO A 92 -41.26 -34.24 27.40
CA PRO A 92 -41.57 -35.25 28.42
C PRO A 92 -41.03 -36.67 28.17
N SER A 93 -40.26 -36.87 27.09
CA SER A 93 -39.47 -38.07 26.77
C SER A 93 -37.97 -37.99 27.10
N GLY A 94 -37.47 -36.91 27.71
CA GLY A 94 -36.25 -36.92 28.54
C GLY A 94 -34.89 -37.07 27.85
N HIS A 95 -34.74 -36.94 26.52
CA HIS A 95 -33.43 -37.03 25.84
C HIS A 95 -33.42 -36.24 24.50
N GLY A 96 -33.40 -34.90 24.58
CA GLY A 96 -33.34 -34.04 23.41
C GLY A 96 -31.90 -33.79 22.96
N HIS A 97 -31.41 -34.53 21.96
CA HIS A 97 -30.00 -34.44 21.52
C HIS A 97 -29.77 -33.61 20.25
N CYS A 98 -30.83 -32.96 19.73
CA CYS A 98 -30.81 -32.18 18.49
C CYS A 98 -31.41 -30.80 18.71
N LEU A 99 -30.91 -29.81 17.95
CA LEU A 99 -31.25 -28.41 18.13
C LEU A 99 -32.33 -27.94 17.13
N ALA A 100 -33.31 -27.19 17.62
CA ALA A 100 -34.30 -26.50 16.78
C ALA A 100 -34.62 -25.10 17.32
N ILE A 101 -35.18 -24.23 16.47
CA ILE A 101 -35.71 -22.91 16.85
C ILE A 101 -37.21 -23.04 17.10
N GLN A 102 -37.68 -22.54 18.26
CA GLN A 102 -39.11 -22.40 18.55
C GLN A 102 -39.64 -21.08 17.99
N THR A 103 -40.66 -21.13 17.13
CA THR A 103 -41.08 -19.99 16.33
C THR A 103 -41.90 -18.93 17.07
N GLN A 104 -42.41 -19.18 18.30
CA GLN A 104 -43.03 -18.17 19.19
C GLN A 104 -42.99 -18.58 20.68
N PRO A 105 -42.96 -17.63 21.65
CA PRO A 105 -42.93 -16.17 21.49
C PRO A 105 -41.53 -15.53 21.49
N VAL A 106 -40.43 -16.30 21.61
CA VAL A 106 -39.08 -15.74 21.87
C VAL A 106 -38.02 -16.10 20.81
N PHE A 107 -38.36 -16.80 19.71
CA PHE A 107 -37.39 -17.23 18.67
C PHE A 107 -36.11 -17.83 19.26
N ALA A 108 -36.27 -18.59 20.33
CA ALA A 108 -35.17 -19.14 21.11
C ALA A 108 -34.87 -20.58 20.70
N TRP A 109 -33.66 -21.04 20.98
CA TRP A 109 -33.25 -22.41 20.70
C TRP A 109 -33.82 -23.36 21.76
N VAL A 110 -34.30 -24.51 21.29
CA VAL A 110 -34.90 -25.57 22.11
C VAL A 110 -34.28 -26.92 21.77
N GLU A 111 -34.19 -27.78 22.77
CA GLU A 111 -33.74 -29.16 22.63
C GLU A 111 -34.92 -30.05 22.22
N THR A 112 -34.69 -30.92 21.25
CA THR A 112 -35.69 -31.87 20.76
C THR A 112 -35.06 -33.22 20.47
N ALA A 113 -35.87 -34.28 20.53
CA ALA A 113 -35.40 -35.63 20.29
C ALA A 113 -34.91 -35.78 18.84
N CYS A 114 -33.69 -36.31 18.67
CA CYS A 114 -33.23 -36.78 17.37
C CYS A 114 -34.04 -38.02 16.95
N ASP A 115 -34.21 -38.20 15.63
CA ASP A 115 -34.79 -39.43 15.09
C ASP A 115 -33.88 -40.64 15.37
N GLN A 116 -34.44 -41.84 15.49
CA GLN A 116 -33.70 -43.07 15.90
C GLN A 116 -32.48 -43.36 15.00
N ASN A 117 -32.57 -43.03 13.71
CA ASN A 117 -31.49 -43.26 12.74
C ASN A 117 -30.21 -42.44 12.99
N LEU A 118 -30.25 -41.37 13.81
CA LEU A 118 -29.08 -40.58 14.21
C LEU A 118 -28.39 -41.13 15.47
N ARG A 119 -29.09 -41.93 16.29
CA ARG A 119 -28.55 -42.47 17.55
C ARG A 119 -27.67 -43.71 17.35
N ASP A 120 -27.85 -44.45 16.26
CA ASP A 120 -27.24 -45.78 16.08
C ASP A 120 -26.03 -45.82 15.13
N ARG A 121 -25.38 -44.69 14.78
CA ARG A 121 -24.24 -44.69 13.84
C ARG A 121 -22.98 -43.99 14.37
N PRO A 122 -21.82 -44.68 14.48
CA PRO A 122 -20.54 -44.03 14.79
C PRO A 122 -20.01 -43.20 13.61
N ALA A 123 -19.19 -42.18 13.92
CA ALA A 123 -18.82 -41.01 13.09
C ALA A 123 -18.10 -41.27 11.74
N GLY A 124 -18.01 -42.51 11.27
CA GLY A 124 -17.30 -42.90 10.04
C GLY A 124 -18.16 -43.21 8.81
N GLU A 125 -19.47 -43.43 8.96
CA GLU A 125 -20.30 -44.08 7.91
C GLU A 125 -21.47 -43.23 7.37
N MET A 126 -21.35 -41.90 7.39
CA MET A 126 -22.37 -41.03 6.78
C MET A 126 -22.14 -40.73 5.28
N ALA A 127 -21.13 -41.36 4.66
CA ALA A 127 -20.73 -41.09 3.27
C ALA A 127 -21.27 -42.07 2.21
N GLU A 128 -22.09 -43.06 2.58
CA GLU A 128 -22.71 -43.96 1.60
C GLU A 128 -24.18 -43.64 1.40
N LEU A 129 -24.45 -42.59 0.63
CA LEU A 129 -25.67 -42.45 -0.17
C LEU A 129 -25.39 -41.53 -1.38
N THR A 130 -24.33 -41.83 -2.13
CA THR A 130 -24.13 -41.28 -3.48
C THR A 130 -23.42 -42.32 -4.36
N GLU A 131 -24.19 -43.23 -4.95
CA GLU A 131 -23.74 -43.96 -6.14
C GLU A 131 -24.77 -43.77 -7.25
N TYR A 132 -24.51 -42.81 -8.13
CA TYR A 132 -25.05 -42.79 -9.49
C TYR A 132 -23.85 -42.88 -10.44
N LYS A 133 -23.66 -44.07 -11.02
CA LYS A 133 -22.55 -44.42 -11.92
C LYS A 133 -22.71 -43.75 -13.29
N PRO A 134 -21.68 -43.10 -13.85
CA PRO A 134 -21.54 -42.91 -15.28
C PRO A 134 -20.80 -44.09 -15.93
N HIS A 135 -21.19 -44.40 -17.16
CA HIS A 135 -20.68 -45.49 -18.00
C HIS A 135 -19.16 -45.44 -18.26
N GLU A 136 -18.54 -46.62 -18.21
CA GLU A 136 -17.19 -46.92 -18.70
C GLU A 136 -17.06 -46.80 -20.23
N SER A 137 -15.88 -46.37 -20.69
CA SER A 137 -15.20 -47.04 -21.80
C SER A 137 -13.70 -46.72 -21.82
N GLY A 138 -12.88 -47.76 -21.71
CA GLY A 138 -11.65 -47.89 -22.52
C GLY A 138 -10.33 -47.56 -21.85
N GLU A 139 -9.74 -48.59 -21.23
CA GLU A 139 -8.33 -48.69 -20.84
C GLU A 139 -7.36 -48.37 -22.00
N THR A 140 -6.17 -47.86 -21.67
CA THR A 140 -4.91 -48.47 -22.10
C THR A 140 -3.77 -48.09 -21.15
N ASN A 141 -3.17 -49.12 -20.55
CA ASN A 141 -1.96 -49.07 -19.74
C ASN A 141 -0.72 -48.70 -20.58
N PHE A 142 0.22 -47.94 -20.03
CA PHE A 142 1.65 -48.18 -20.25
C PHE A 142 2.47 -47.74 -19.03
N GLY A 143 3.22 -48.70 -18.48
CA GLY A 143 4.03 -48.55 -17.28
C GLY A 143 5.32 -47.77 -17.50
N TYR A 144 5.75 -47.11 -16.43
CA TYR A 144 7.06 -46.46 -16.31
C TYR A 144 8.09 -47.45 -15.75
N GLN A 145 9.26 -47.52 -16.39
CA GLN A 145 10.51 -47.99 -15.78
C GLN A 145 11.50 -46.83 -15.73
N ASN A 146 12.15 -46.71 -14.57
CA ASN A 146 13.18 -45.74 -14.22
C ASN A 146 14.49 -46.00 -14.97
N HIS A 147 15.27 -44.94 -15.18
CA HIS A 147 16.73 -45.02 -15.08
C HIS A 147 17.33 -43.67 -14.66
N ASP A 148 18.23 -43.78 -13.69
CA ASP A 148 18.99 -42.73 -13.00
C ASP A 148 20.12 -42.10 -13.83
N GLU A 149 20.42 -40.85 -13.44
CA GLU A 149 21.71 -40.17 -13.24
C GLU A 149 22.90 -40.41 -14.21
N ASP A 150 23.39 -39.35 -14.87
CA ASP A 150 24.63 -38.64 -14.48
C ASP A 150 25.23 -37.69 -15.54
N ALA A 151 25.85 -36.61 -15.02
CA ALA A 151 27.03 -35.86 -15.51
C ALA A 151 26.97 -34.88 -16.72
N GLU A 152 27.00 -33.58 -16.37
CA GLU A 152 27.90 -32.50 -16.84
C GLU A 152 28.64 -32.60 -18.20
N LYS A 153 28.42 -31.61 -19.08
CA LYS A 153 29.45 -30.60 -19.49
C LYS A 153 28.98 -29.61 -20.56
N ASN A 154 29.47 -28.38 -20.42
CA ASN A 154 29.46 -27.25 -21.35
C ASN A 154 29.62 -27.64 -22.83
N GLN A 155 28.69 -27.21 -23.68
CA GLN A 155 28.98 -26.98 -25.10
C GLN A 155 28.35 -25.67 -25.62
N VAL A 156 29.27 -24.84 -26.11
CA VAL A 156 29.16 -23.71 -27.02
C VAL A 156 28.10 -23.97 -28.09
N TYR A 157 27.15 -23.04 -28.24
CA TYR A 157 26.23 -23.00 -29.37
C TYR A 157 27.03 -22.76 -30.66
N THR A 158 27.33 -23.83 -31.38
CA THR A 158 27.79 -23.76 -32.76
C THR A 158 26.55 -23.90 -33.64
N GLU A 159 26.34 -22.94 -34.52
CA GLU A 159 25.31 -22.96 -35.57
C GLU A 159 25.41 -24.27 -36.36
N VAL A 160 24.45 -25.18 -36.17
CA VAL A 160 24.35 -26.41 -36.97
C VAL A 160 23.80 -26.02 -38.34
N GLN A 161 24.69 -25.95 -39.34
CA GLN A 161 24.27 -26.08 -40.73
C GLN A 161 23.63 -27.47 -40.93
N PRO A 162 22.48 -27.57 -41.62
CA PRO A 162 21.83 -28.86 -41.84
C PRO A 162 22.69 -29.74 -42.75
N PRO A 163 22.68 -31.07 -42.58
CA PRO A 163 23.47 -31.97 -43.41
C PRO A 163 22.91 -32.02 -44.83
N GLU A 164 23.76 -31.80 -45.82
CA GLU A 164 23.52 -32.26 -47.18
C GLU A 164 23.60 -33.79 -47.20
N ASN A 165 22.45 -34.45 -47.37
CA ASN A 165 22.40 -35.85 -47.77
C ASN A 165 21.56 -35.98 -49.05
N PRO A 166 22.13 -36.49 -50.16
CA PRO A 166 21.41 -36.73 -51.40
C PRO A 166 20.72 -38.09 -51.32
N GLY A 167 19.40 -38.10 -51.53
CA GLY A 167 18.65 -39.32 -51.77
C GLY A 167 17.83 -39.85 -50.59
N SER A 168 16.67 -39.25 -50.36
CA SER A 168 15.47 -39.98 -49.92
C SER A 168 14.23 -39.23 -50.40
N SER A 169 13.78 -39.59 -51.59
CA SER A 169 12.53 -39.11 -52.18
C SER A 169 11.35 -39.81 -51.49
N HIS A 170 10.98 -39.36 -50.29
CA HIS A 170 9.59 -39.43 -49.90
C HIS A 170 8.81 -38.43 -50.76
N PRO A 171 7.68 -38.79 -51.37
CA PRO A 171 6.87 -37.83 -52.13
C PRO A 171 6.29 -36.83 -51.13
N GLN A 172 7.02 -35.74 -50.87
CA GLN A 172 6.46 -34.52 -50.35
C GLN A 172 5.35 -34.12 -51.31
N GLY A 173 4.11 -34.37 -50.91
CA GLY A 173 2.95 -34.02 -51.73
C GLY A 173 3.09 -32.57 -52.20
N ARG A 174 2.64 -32.27 -53.42
CA ARG A 174 2.71 -30.91 -54.00
C ARG A 174 2.25 -29.81 -53.02
N CYS A 175 1.35 -30.14 -52.09
CA CYS A 175 0.95 -29.29 -50.97
C CYS A 175 2.09 -28.93 -50.00
N SER A 176 2.92 -29.87 -49.52
CA SER A 176 3.98 -29.53 -48.54
C SER A 176 5.11 -28.70 -49.17
N ALA A 177 5.41 -28.93 -50.44
CA ALA A 177 6.35 -28.11 -51.20
C ALA A 177 5.81 -26.68 -51.44
N PHE A 178 4.54 -26.55 -51.81
CA PHE A 178 3.88 -25.25 -51.97
C PHE A 178 3.76 -24.50 -50.63
N ILE A 179 3.39 -25.19 -49.55
CA ILE A 179 3.34 -24.62 -48.19
C ILE A 179 4.74 -24.16 -47.77
N GLY A 180 5.79 -24.94 -48.05
CA GLY A 180 7.17 -24.57 -47.72
C GLY A 180 7.70 -23.36 -48.54
N VAL A 181 7.25 -23.19 -49.79
CA VAL A 181 7.55 -22.01 -50.62
C VAL A 181 6.74 -20.81 -50.14
N ALA A 182 5.45 -20.99 -49.85
CA ALA A 182 4.58 -19.96 -49.30
C ALA A 182 5.06 -19.49 -47.92
N GLN A 183 5.51 -20.39 -47.04
CA GLN A 183 6.03 -20.07 -45.71
C GLN A 183 7.38 -19.34 -45.79
N ARG A 184 8.24 -19.68 -46.76
CA ARG A 184 9.48 -18.94 -47.02
C ARG A 184 9.24 -17.58 -47.66
N ALA A 185 8.29 -17.46 -48.57
CA ALA A 185 7.88 -16.19 -49.19
C ALA A 185 7.18 -15.27 -48.17
N LEU A 186 6.29 -15.82 -47.34
CA LEU A 186 5.64 -15.12 -46.24
C LEU A 186 6.68 -14.73 -45.19
N GLY A 187 7.62 -15.61 -44.84
CA GLY A 187 8.69 -15.33 -43.88
C GLY A 187 9.64 -14.23 -44.35
N THR A 188 10.02 -14.21 -45.63
CA THR A 188 10.85 -13.13 -46.21
C THR A 188 10.07 -11.83 -46.36
N TRP A 189 8.80 -11.88 -46.74
CA TRP A 189 7.92 -10.70 -46.80
C TRP A 189 7.67 -10.11 -45.40
N VAL A 190 7.37 -10.96 -44.40
CA VAL A 190 7.18 -10.55 -43.00
C VAL A 190 8.48 -9.98 -42.43
N LYS A 191 9.65 -10.56 -42.70
CA LYS A 191 10.94 -9.97 -42.26
C LYS A 191 11.19 -8.62 -42.93
N LYS A 192 10.93 -8.49 -44.24
CA LYS A 192 11.12 -7.25 -45.00
C LYS A 192 10.17 -6.13 -44.54
N ASN A 193 8.93 -6.46 -44.24
CA ASN A 193 7.89 -5.50 -43.84
C ASN A 193 7.65 -5.48 -42.32
N ARG A 194 8.47 -6.17 -41.51
CA ARG A 194 8.25 -6.38 -40.07
C ARG A 194 7.96 -5.08 -39.32
N ARG A 195 8.74 -4.04 -39.60
CA ARG A 195 8.58 -2.72 -38.96
C ARG A 195 7.25 -2.06 -39.32
N GLN A 196 6.89 -2.05 -40.61
CA GLN A 196 5.61 -1.46 -41.06
C GLN A 196 4.41 -2.28 -40.59
N LEU A 197 4.53 -3.60 -40.54
CA LEU A 197 3.50 -4.51 -40.06
C LEU A 197 3.27 -4.35 -38.56
N ILE A 198 4.33 -4.23 -37.75
CA ILE A 198 4.22 -3.91 -36.31
C ILE A 198 3.56 -2.54 -36.09
N ILE A 199 3.94 -1.53 -36.88
CA ILE A 199 3.32 -0.20 -36.79
C ILE A 199 1.83 -0.26 -37.17
N GLY A 200 1.50 -0.99 -38.24
CA GLY A 200 0.11 -1.20 -38.67
C GLY A 200 -0.72 -1.91 -37.62
N ILE A 201 -0.22 -2.99 -37.02
CA ILE A 201 -0.89 -3.70 -35.92
C ILE A 201 -1.10 -2.77 -34.72
N LYS A 202 -0.06 -2.01 -34.32
CA LYS A 202 -0.18 -1.04 -33.22
C LYS A 202 -1.24 0.02 -33.51
N ALA A 203 -1.30 0.54 -34.74
CA ALA A 203 -2.29 1.53 -35.15
C ALA A 203 -3.71 0.95 -35.13
N VAL A 204 -3.90 -0.28 -35.61
CA VAL A 204 -5.21 -0.96 -35.57
C VAL A 204 -5.66 -1.20 -34.13
N VAL A 205 -4.78 -1.74 -33.27
CA VAL A 205 -5.09 -1.94 -31.84
C VAL A 205 -5.42 -0.62 -31.15
N PHE A 206 -4.68 0.45 -31.47
CA PHE A 206 -4.95 1.80 -30.95
C PHE A 206 -6.32 2.32 -31.39
N LEU A 207 -6.67 2.17 -32.68
CA LEU A 207 -8.00 2.58 -33.18
C LEU A 207 -9.13 1.76 -32.55
N LEU A 208 -8.95 0.45 -32.41
CA LEU A 208 -9.92 -0.43 -31.74
C LEU A 208 -10.09 -0.04 -30.27
N TYR A 209 -9.01 0.31 -29.59
CA TYR A 209 -9.06 0.81 -28.22
C TYR A 209 -9.85 2.12 -28.11
N PHE A 210 -9.63 3.10 -28.99
CA PHE A 210 -10.39 4.36 -28.97
C PHE A 210 -11.85 4.17 -29.36
N ALA A 211 -12.15 3.23 -30.26
CA ALA A 211 -13.53 2.84 -30.56
C ALA A 211 -14.21 2.21 -29.32
N TYR A 212 -13.52 1.30 -28.63
CA TYR A 212 -14.00 0.72 -27.37
C TYR A 212 -14.18 1.79 -26.28
N PHE A 213 -13.21 2.70 -26.13
CA PHE A 213 -13.29 3.81 -25.18
C PHE A 213 -14.50 4.70 -25.45
N GLY A 214 -14.71 5.12 -26.71
CA GLY A 214 -15.87 5.91 -27.10
C GLY A 214 -17.19 5.19 -26.83
N TYR A 215 -17.25 3.90 -27.14
CA TYR A 215 -18.42 3.07 -26.84
C TYR A 215 -18.67 2.92 -25.33
N ALA A 216 -17.62 2.67 -24.53
CA ALA A 216 -17.72 2.54 -23.09
C ALA A 216 -18.19 3.85 -22.42
N MET A 217 -17.69 5.00 -22.87
CA MET A 217 -18.16 6.31 -22.42
C MET A 217 -19.61 6.57 -22.83
N TYR A 218 -20.06 6.09 -23.99
CA TYR A 218 -21.46 6.23 -24.42
C TYR A 218 -22.41 5.31 -23.65
N TYR A 219 -22.03 4.04 -23.43
CA TYR A 219 -22.89 3.01 -22.84
C TYR A 219 -23.22 3.30 -21.37
N ARG A 220 -22.22 3.69 -20.57
CA ARG A 220 -22.40 3.96 -19.15
C ARG A 220 -21.37 4.97 -18.64
N PHE A 221 -21.71 6.26 -18.73
CA PHE A 221 -20.87 7.33 -18.17
C PHE A 221 -21.26 7.64 -16.71
N GLY A 222 -20.26 7.88 -15.87
CA GLY A 222 -20.44 8.32 -14.48
C GLY A 222 -20.45 7.20 -13.45
N ASP A 223 -20.26 5.95 -13.88
CA ASP A 223 -19.87 4.87 -12.97
C ASP A 223 -18.35 4.93 -12.66
N GLU A 224 -17.94 4.25 -11.60
CA GLU A 224 -16.53 4.24 -11.20
C GLU A 224 -15.63 3.62 -12.28
N GLY A 225 -16.15 2.64 -13.03
CA GLY A 225 -15.46 1.98 -14.14
C GLY A 225 -15.12 2.93 -15.30
N SER A 226 -16.09 3.74 -15.75
CA SER A 226 -15.87 4.73 -16.81
C SER A 226 -14.91 5.83 -16.38
N ILE A 227 -14.97 6.29 -15.13
CA ILE A 227 -14.03 7.28 -14.59
C ILE A 227 -12.59 6.72 -14.58
N ARG A 228 -12.40 5.46 -14.16
CA ARG A 228 -11.10 4.78 -14.19
C ARG A 228 -10.55 4.72 -15.62
N LEU A 229 -11.37 4.27 -16.57
CA LEU A 229 -10.97 4.16 -17.97
C LEU A 229 -10.61 5.52 -18.56
N LEU A 230 -11.42 6.56 -18.30
CA LEU A 230 -11.15 7.94 -18.69
C LEU A 230 -9.83 8.46 -18.12
N ALA A 231 -9.57 8.24 -16.83
CA ALA A 231 -8.33 8.67 -16.20
C ALA A 231 -7.11 8.00 -16.85
N CYS A 232 -7.17 6.68 -17.08
CA CYS A 232 -6.09 5.94 -17.74
C CYS A 232 -5.88 6.38 -19.20
N THR A 233 -6.95 6.64 -19.96
CA THR A 233 -6.86 7.10 -21.35
C THR A 233 -6.27 8.50 -21.43
N VAL A 234 -6.74 9.43 -20.60
CA VAL A 234 -6.22 10.80 -20.52
C VAL A 234 -4.76 10.78 -20.13
N LEU A 235 -4.37 10.01 -19.11
CA LEU A 235 -2.97 9.90 -18.68
C LEU A 235 -2.10 9.30 -19.79
N GLY A 236 -2.55 8.23 -20.45
CA GLY A 236 -1.82 7.59 -21.55
C GLY A 236 -1.63 8.52 -22.74
N VAL A 237 -2.66 9.27 -23.12
CA VAL A 237 -2.59 10.30 -24.17
C VAL A 237 -1.67 11.44 -23.76
N LEU A 238 -1.75 11.90 -22.51
CA LEU A 238 -0.88 12.96 -21.99
C LEU A 238 0.59 12.54 -22.03
N ILE A 239 0.92 11.33 -21.58
CA ILE A 239 2.28 10.80 -21.64
C ILE A 239 2.76 10.71 -23.10
N LEU A 240 1.91 10.20 -24.01
CA LEU A 240 2.23 10.12 -25.44
C LEU A 240 2.50 11.51 -26.03
N LEU A 241 1.62 12.49 -25.76
CA LEU A 241 1.78 13.88 -26.21
C LEU A 241 3.05 14.50 -25.65
N LEU A 242 3.33 14.35 -24.35
CA LEU A 242 4.54 14.86 -23.71
C LEU A 242 5.80 14.22 -24.30
N SER A 243 5.78 12.91 -24.57
CA SER A 243 6.91 12.21 -25.19
C SER A 243 7.18 12.62 -26.65
N LEU A 244 6.13 12.90 -27.42
CA LEU A 244 6.25 13.35 -28.82
C LEU A 244 6.63 14.83 -28.93
N THR A 245 6.19 15.65 -27.98
CA THR A 245 6.37 17.11 -28.02
C THR A 245 7.58 17.60 -27.23
N SER A 246 8.13 16.82 -26.29
CA SER A 246 9.27 17.28 -25.47
C SER A 246 10.43 17.76 -26.32
N ASP A 247 10.78 17.02 -27.37
CA ASP A 247 11.96 17.35 -28.17
C ASP A 247 11.72 18.56 -29.08
N ALA A 248 10.52 18.67 -29.65
CA ALA A 248 10.14 19.79 -30.52
C ALA A 248 9.94 21.09 -29.74
N ILE A 249 9.34 21.03 -28.54
CA ILE A 249 9.12 22.18 -27.66
C ILE A 249 10.45 22.66 -27.09
N ILE A 250 11.32 21.75 -26.63
CA ILE A 250 12.65 22.11 -26.12
C ILE A 250 13.51 22.74 -27.23
N GLN A 251 13.46 22.21 -28.46
CA GLN A 251 14.18 22.81 -29.59
C GLN A 251 13.64 24.20 -29.95
N LYS A 252 12.32 24.39 -29.99
CA LYS A 252 11.71 25.70 -30.29
C LYS A 252 11.94 26.72 -29.16
N LEU A 253 11.75 26.33 -27.90
CA LEU A 253 12.07 27.17 -26.74
C LEU A 253 13.56 27.50 -26.70
N GLY A 254 14.43 26.52 -26.99
CA GLY A 254 15.87 26.70 -27.11
C GLY A 254 16.25 27.69 -28.22
N ALA A 255 15.60 27.61 -29.38
CA ALA A 255 15.82 28.53 -30.51
C ALA A 255 15.32 29.96 -30.21
N ILE A 256 14.13 30.10 -29.60
CA ILE A 256 13.59 31.39 -29.14
C ILE A 256 14.48 31.99 -28.04
N CYS A 257 15.00 31.16 -27.15
CA CYS A 257 15.97 31.58 -26.13
C CYS A 257 17.35 31.91 -26.71
N ALA A 258 17.75 31.31 -27.82
CA ALA A 258 19.02 31.59 -28.51
C ALA A 258 18.96 32.87 -29.36
N SER A 259 17.79 33.28 -29.84
CA SER A 259 17.59 34.53 -30.59
C SER A 259 17.62 35.79 -29.71
N VAL A 260 17.67 35.65 -28.38
CA VAL A 260 17.76 36.76 -27.43
C VAL A 260 19.21 36.98 -27.01
N ASN A 261 19.66 38.23 -27.10
CA ASN A 261 21.04 38.64 -26.79
C ASN A 261 21.49 38.13 -25.40
N LEU A 262 22.63 37.44 -25.32
CA LEU A 262 23.05 36.62 -24.16
C LEU A 262 23.14 37.45 -22.85
N SER A 263 23.64 38.68 -22.94
CA SER A 263 23.76 39.61 -21.80
C SER A 263 22.40 40.10 -21.30
N ARG A 264 21.46 40.36 -22.23
CA ARG A 264 20.08 40.76 -21.91
C ARG A 264 19.28 39.57 -21.36
N ARG A 265 19.56 38.35 -21.83
CA ARG A 265 18.97 37.09 -21.34
C ARG A 265 19.42 36.76 -19.92
N GLN A 266 20.71 36.88 -19.61
CA GLN A 266 21.21 36.68 -18.24
C GLN A 266 20.59 37.70 -17.28
N ARG A 267 20.58 38.98 -17.65
CA ARG A 267 19.99 40.04 -16.82
C ARG A 267 18.47 39.87 -16.64
N ALA A 268 17.73 39.56 -17.72
CA ALA A 268 16.29 39.29 -17.65
C ALA A 268 15.97 38.03 -16.84
N GLY A 269 16.78 36.97 -16.96
CA GLY A 269 16.65 35.76 -16.17
C GLY A 269 16.87 35.99 -14.68
N THR A 270 17.88 36.80 -14.31
CA THR A 270 18.10 37.18 -12.91
C THR A 270 16.95 38.02 -12.36
N ILE A 271 16.46 39.01 -13.12
CA ILE A 271 15.29 39.81 -12.73
C ILE A 271 14.06 38.93 -12.54
N LEU A 272 13.77 38.05 -13.50
CA LEU A 272 12.63 37.13 -13.43
C LEU A 272 12.72 36.21 -12.21
N ARG A 273 13.91 35.66 -11.90
CA ARG A 273 14.12 34.85 -10.69
C ARG A 273 13.80 35.62 -9.41
N TRP A 274 14.31 36.85 -9.27
CA TRP A 274 14.02 37.69 -8.11
C TRP A 274 12.54 38.03 -8.00
N VAL A 275 11.88 38.36 -9.11
CA VAL A 275 10.43 38.59 -9.16
C VAL A 275 9.69 37.34 -8.68
N LEU A 276 10.05 36.16 -9.17
CA LEU A 276 9.42 34.89 -8.75
C LEU A 276 9.65 34.58 -7.27
N TYR A 277 10.86 34.84 -6.73
CA TYR A 277 11.13 34.68 -5.30
C TYR A 277 10.27 35.60 -4.45
N VAL A 278 10.18 36.89 -4.81
CA VAL A 278 9.38 37.87 -4.07
C VAL A 278 7.90 37.53 -4.16
N LEU A 279 7.42 37.13 -5.33
CA LEU A 279 6.02 36.70 -5.52
C LEU A 279 5.71 35.45 -4.70
N MET A 280 6.58 34.43 -4.72
CA MET A 280 6.39 33.22 -3.94
C MET A 280 6.44 33.49 -2.44
N ALA A 281 7.45 34.23 -1.96
CA ALA A 281 7.56 34.60 -0.56
C ALA A 281 6.38 35.46 -0.10
N GLY A 282 5.97 36.43 -0.92
CA GLY A 282 4.80 37.26 -0.68
C GLY A 282 3.52 36.42 -0.62
N PHE A 283 3.31 35.50 -1.57
CA PHE A 283 2.19 34.57 -1.54
C PHE A 283 2.20 33.69 -0.28
N ALA A 284 3.34 33.11 0.08
CA ALA A 284 3.47 32.28 1.28
C ALA A 284 3.18 33.08 2.55
N VAL A 285 3.74 34.29 2.70
CA VAL A 285 3.49 35.16 3.86
C VAL A 285 2.03 35.60 3.93
N ILE A 286 1.44 36.05 2.83
CA ILE A 286 0.02 36.44 2.78
C ILE A 286 -0.86 35.25 3.14
N PHE A 287 -0.58 34.07 2.58
CA PHE A 287 -1.35 32.86 2.87
C PHE A 287 -1.23 32.46 4.34
N VAL A 288 0.00 32.45 4.90
CA VAL A 288 0.23 32.14 6.32
C VAL A 288 -0.47 33.14 7.23
N ILE A 289 -0.46 34.44 6.92
CA ILE A 289 -1.17 35.43 7.74
C ILE A 289 -2.69 35.23 7.64
N VAL A 290 -3.23 35.20 6.42
CA VAL A 290 -4.68 35.26 6.18
C VAL A 290 -5.38 33.94 6.49
N ASP A 291 -4.81 32.81 6.05
CA ASP A 291 -5.47 31.51 6.15
C ASP A 291 -5.07 30.78 7.43
N ILE A 292 -3.83 30.94 7.90
CA ILE A 292 -3.31 30.16 9.03
C ILE A 292 -3.36 30.98 10.34
N ALA A 293 -2.62 32.08 10.42
CA ALA A 293 -2.45 32.86 11.65
C ALA A 293 -3.77 33.44 12.18
N LEU A 294 -4.64 33.94 11.31
CA LEU A 294 -5.93 34.51 11.69
C LEU A 294 -6.99 33.46 12.07
N ARG A 295 -6.84 32.20 11.61
CA ARG A 295 -7.83 31.13 11.88
C ARG A 295 -7.39 30.23 13.03
N GLU A 296 -6.19 29.69 12.94
CA GLU A 296 -5.61 28.75 13.90
C GLU A 296 -4.15 29.15 14.20
N PRO A 297 -3.92 30.06 15.17
CA PRO A 297 -2.58 30.54 15.50
C PRO A 297 -1.64 29.44 16.02
N ARG A 298 -2.18 28.28 16.42
CA ARG A 298 -1.41 27.11 16.86
C ARG A 298 -0.53 26.54 15.74
N ASN A 299 -0.98 26.64 14.48
CA ASN A 299 -0.28 26.08 13.33
C ASN A 299 0.97 26.90 12.94
N LEU A 300 1.15 28.09 13.54
CA LEU A 300 2.40 28.87 13.44
C LEU A 300 3.58 28.16 14.09
N MET A 301 3.35 27.21 15.00
CA MET A 301 4.42 26.46 15.65
C MET A 301 5.28 25.69 14.63
N SER A 302 4.66 25.13 13.59
CA SER A 302 5.38 24.43 12.53
C SER A 302 6.29 25.34 11.71
N LEU A 303 5.96 26.63 11.59
CA LEU A 303 6.86 27.60 10.95
C LEU A 303 8.14 27.78 11.77
N THR A 304 8.01 27.83 13.10
CA THR A 304 9.16 27.84 14.01
C THR A 304 9.97 26.55 13.91
N GLY A 305 9.32 25.38 13.80
CA GLY A 305 9.99 24.11 13.58
C GLY A 305 10.79 24.06 12.28
N MET A 306 10.19 24.48 11.16
CA MET A 306 10.89 24.59 9.87
C MET A 306 12.11 25.51 9.96
N ALA A 307 11.96 26.69 10.56
CA ALA A 307 13.07 27.61 10.75
C ALA A 307 14.18 26.99 11.60
N PHE A 308 13.83 26.33 12.70
CA PHE A 308 14.77 25.65 13.58
C PHE A 308 15.59 24.59 12.85
N PHE A 309 14.93 23.69 12.13
CA PHE A 309 15.60 22.63 11.39
C PHE A 309 16.50 23.16 10.27
N VAL A 310 16.08 24.19 9.53
CA VAL A 310 16.93 24.85 8.52
C VAL A 310 18.17 25.47 9.18
N ILE A 311 18.01 26.15 10.31
CA ILE A 311 19.14 26.76 11.05
C ILE A 311 20.11 25.69 11.54
N VAL A 312 19.62 24.62 12.17
CA VAL A 312 20.45 23.52 12.68
C VAL A 312 21.23 22.86 11.54
N LEU A 313 20.58 22.58 10.42
CA LEU A 313 21.26 21.99 9.26
C LEU A 313 22.21 22.94 8.56
N TYR A 314 21.94 24.24 8.56
CA TYR A 314 22.86 25.24 8.04
C TYR A 314 24.14 25.30 8.90
N ILE A 315 24.00 25.32 10.23
CA ILE A 315 25.14 25.34 11.17
C ILE A 315 25.96 24.05 11.06
N THR A 316 25.32 22.90 10.86
CA THR A 316 25.97 21.58 10.74
C THR A 316 26.38 21.21 9.30
N SER A 317 26.17 22.11 8.34
CA SER A 317 26.51 21.92 6.93
C SER A 317 28.01 21.71 6.73
N THR A 318 28.42 20.98 5.69
CA THR A 318 29.84 20.74 5.39
C THR A 318 30.58 22.03 5.03
N ASP A 319 29.92 22.93 4.31
CA ASP A 319 30.47 24.22 3.89
C ASP A 319 29.34 25.26 3.84
N PRO A 320 28.97 25.86 4.99
CA PRO A 320 27.84 26.79 5.08
C PRO A 320 27.97 28.01 4.14
N ALA A 321 29.21 28.43 3.84
CA ALA A 321 29.46 29.58 2.97
C ALA A 321 29.17 29.30 1.49
N ARG A 322 29.14 28.02 1.08
CA ARG A 322 28.88 27.59 -0.30
C ARG A 322 27.46 27.09 -0.53
N VAL A 323 26.56 27.23 0.44
CA VAL A 323 25.15 26.84 0.29
C VAL A 323 24.51 27.65 -0.84
N ASN A 324 24.12 26.96 -1.92
CA ASN A 324 23.26 27.55 -2.94
C ASN A 324 21.80 27.54 -2.44
N TRP A 325 21.28 28.72 -2.12
CA TRP A 325 19.93 28.89 -1.59
C TRP A 325 18.82 28.67 -2.63
N HIS A 326 19.14 28.61 -3.93
CA HIS A 326 18.14 28.39 -4.97
C HIS A 326 17.43 27.01 -4.86
N PRO A 327 18.15 25.86 -4.84
CA PRO A 327 17.55 24.54 -4.59
C PRO A 327 16.82 24.47 -3.24
N VAL A 328 17.36 25.10 -2.20
CA VAL A 328 16.77 25.10 -0.86
C VAL A 328 15.42 25.83 -0.88
N PHE A 329 15.38 27.07 -1.40
CA PHE A 329 14.17 27.87 -1.47
C PHE A 329 13.10 27.21 -2.35
N TRP A 330 13.46 26.76 -3.55
CA TRP A 330 12.48 26.16 -4.47
C TRP A 330 12.04 24.77 -4.04
N GLY A 331 12.93 23.95 -3.47
CA GLY A 331 12.52 22.66 -2.91
C GLY A 331 11.54 22.85 -1.75
N MET A 332 11.79 23.81 -0.85
CA MET A 332 10.84 24.19 0.21
C MET A 332 9.52 24.75 -0.34
N SER A 333 9.59 25.57 -1.39
CA SER A 333 8.40 26.17 -2.02
C SER A 333 7.56 25.15 -2.78
N LEU A 334 8.19 24.19 -3.46
CA LEU A 334 7.50 23.12 -4.20
C LEU A 334 6.75 22.19 -3.25
N GLN A 335 7.37 21.75 -2.15
CA GLN A 335 6.65 20.94 -1.17
C GLN A 335 5.47 21.70 -0.55
N TYR A 336 5.59 23.02 -0.34
CA TYR A 336 4.50 23.85 0.14
C TYR A 336 3.37 23.97 -0.88
N ILE A 337 3.69 24.20 -2.16
CA ILE A 337 2.69 24.17 -3.24
C ILE A 337 1.99 22.81 -3.31
N PHE A 338 2.74 21.71 -3.28
CA PHE A 338 2.15 20.38 -3.32
C PHE A 338 1.25 20.12 -2.10
N ALA A 339 1.65 20.54 -0.90
CA ALA A 339 0.80 20.45 0.27
C ALA A 339 -0.51 21.25 0.11
N LEU A 340 -0.44 22.48 -0.41
CA LEU A 340 -1.63 23.28 -0.69
C LEU A 340 -2.53 22.58 -1.72
N LEU A 341 -1.96 22.06 -2.80
CA LEU A 341 -2.73 21.35 -3.83
C LEU A 341 -3.38 20.08 -3.27
N ILE A 342 -2.61 19.23 -2.58
CA ILE A 342 -3.06 17.90 -2.14
C ILE A 342 -3.94 17.98 -0.88
N ILE A 343 -3.55 18.76 0.12
CA ILE A 343 -4.20 18.78 1.44
C ILE A 343 -5.25 19.89 1.52
N ARG A 344 -4.97 21.09 0.99
CA ARG A 344 -5.89 22.23 1.14
C ARG A 344 -7.05 22.17 0.15
N THR A 345 -6.79 21.95 -1.13
CA THR A 345 -7.84 21.99 -2.16
C THR A 345 -8.76 20.77 -2.08
N THR A 346 -10.06 20.97 -2.36
CA THR A 346 -11.05 19.88 -2.35
C THR A 346 -10.76 18.86 -3.44
N TRP A 347 -10.58 19.33 -4.68
CA TRP A 347 -10.30 18.48 -5.83
C TRP A 347 -8.98 17.73 -5.71
N GLY A 348 -7.94 18.34 -5.14
CA GLY A 348 -6.64 17.67 -4.94
C GLY A 348 -6.72 16.60 -3.86
N TYR A 349 -7.43 16.86 -2.76
CA TYR A 349 -7.68 15.87 -1.72
C TYR A 349 -8.50 14.69 -2.26
N ASP A 350 -9.59 14.97 -2.97
CA ASP A 350 -10.45 13.93 -3.54
C ASP A 350 -9.68 13.10 -4.58
N ALA A 351 -8.81 13.72 -5.38
CA ALA A 351 -7.94 13.02 -6.33
C ALA A 351 -6.93 12.11 -5.63
N PHE A 352 -6.27 12.58 -4.56
CA PHE A 352 -5.32 11.77 -3.80
C PHE A 352 -5.99 10.69 -2.95
N GLN A 353 -7.19 10.94 -2.45
CA GLN A 353 -8.02 9.93 -1.80
C GLN A 353 -8.40 8.83 -2.78
N TRP A 354 -8.91 9.22 -3.96
CA TRP A 354 -9.23 8.28 -5.02
C TRP A 354 -7.98 7.47 -5.44
N LEU A 355 -6.82 8.12 -5.58
CA LEU A 355 -5.56 7.45 -5.90
C LEU A 355 -5.13 6.49 -4.78
N GLY A 356 -5.24 6.90 -3.51
CA GLY A 356 -4.97 6.07 -2.34
C GLY A 356 -5.85 4.83 -2.28
N ASP A 357 -7.13 4.98 -2.60
CA ASP A 357 -8.07 3.86 -2.67
C ASP A 357 -7.68 2.89 -3.80
N ARG A 358 -7.23 3.39 -4.95
CA ARG A 358 -6.74 2.56 -6.07
C ARG A 358 -5.45 1.82 -5.73
N VAL A 359 -4.53 2.49 -5.05
CA VAL A 359 -3.29 1.85 -4.57
C VAL A 359 -3.64 0.76 -3.55
N THR A 360 -4.55 1.03 -2.63
CA THR A 360 -5.03 0.04 -1.65
C THR A 360 -5.69 -1.16 -2.33
N GLU A 361 -6.52 -0.93 -3.35
CA GLU A 361 -7.12 -1.98 -4.18
C GLU A 361 -6.06 -2.81 -4.91
N LEU A 362 -5.08 -2.14 -5.53
CA LEU A 362 -3.97 -2.79 -6.23
C LEU A 362 -3.18 -3.72 -5.32
N LEU A 363 -2.92 -3.28 -4.08
CA LEU A 363 -2.14 -4.05 -3.10
C LEU A 363 -2.94 -5.23 -2.54
N LYS A 364 -4.28 -5.14 -2.44
CA LYS A 364 -5.13 -6.25 -2.03
C LYS A 364 -5.06 -7.45 -2.98
N TYR A 365 -4.69 -7.27 -4.25
CA TYR A 365 -4.48 -8.40 -5.17
C TYR A 365 -3.34 -9.33 -4.74
N SER A 366 -2.37 -8.84 -3.96
CA SER A 366 -1.32 -9.69 -3.39
C SER A 366 -1.87 -10.76 -2.43
N ASN A 367 -3.02 -10.51 -1.79
CA ASN A 367 -3.65 -11.46 -0.89
C ASN A 367 -4.02 -12.77 -1.60
N ALA A 368 -4.39 -12.72 -2.89
CA ALA A 368 -4.70 -13.93 -3.65
C ALA A 368 -3.46 -14.83 -3.80
N GLY A 369 -2.29 -14.22 -4.05
CA GLY A 369 -1.02 -14.94 -4.09
C GLY A 369 -0.61 -15.47 -2.72
N ALA A 370 -0.77 -14.67 -1.67
CA ALA A 370 -0.49 -15.08 -0.29
C ALA A 370 -1.39 -16.23 0.18
N GLN A 371 -2.70 -16.14 -0.07
CA GLN A 371 -3.66 -17.18 0.29
C GLN A 371 -3.38 -18.49 -0.46
N PHE A 372 -2.99 -18.43 -1.74
CA PHE A 372 -2.60 -19.61 -2.49
C PHE A 372 -1.34 -20.29 -1.93
N VAL A 373 -0.30 -19.51 -1.58
CA VAL A 373 0.99 -20.05 -1.12
C VAL A 373 0.96 -20.48 0.36
N PHE A 374 0.29 -19.73 1.22
CA PHE A 374 0.30 -19.92 2.68
C PHE A 374 -1.02 -20.46 3.26
N GLY A 375 -2.04 -20.65 2.43
CA GLY A 375 -3.38 -21.12 2.82
C GLY A 375 -4.25 -20.03 3.47
N ASP A 376 -5.47 -20.39 3.87
CA ASP A 376 -6.48 -19.45 4.40
C ASP A 376 -6.09 -18.77 5.73
N LYS A 377 -5.11 -19.32 6.44
CA LYS A 377 -4.61 -18.81 7.74
C LYS A 377 -3.44 -17.83 7.61
N TYR A 378 -3.14 -17.35 6.40
CA TYR A 378 -2.07 -16.37 6.18
C TYR A 378 -2.22 -15.08 7.00
N THR A 379 -3.44 -14.76 7.45
CA THR A 379 -3.74 -13.58 8.29
C THR A 379 -3.25 -13.70 9.73
N TYR A 380 -2.97 -14.91 10.25
CA TYR A 380 -2.52 -15.09 11.64
C TYR A 380 -1.13 -14.51 11.90
N HIS A 381 -0.24 -14.61 10.91
CA HIS A 381 1.06 -13.95 10.96
C HIS A 381 1.09 -12.84 9.91
N MET A 382 0.27 -11.80 10.15
CA MET A 382 0.07 -10.67 9.24
C MET A 382 1.38 -10.08 8.70
N PHE A 383 2.42 -9.92 9.52
CA PHE A 383 3.71 -9.41 9.04
C PHE A 383 4.35 -10.34 8.00
N ALA A 384 4.53 -11.62 8.33
CA ALA A 384 5.28 -12.54 7.49
C ALA A 384 4.49 -12.98 6.24
N PHE A 385 3.19 -13.22 6.37
CA PHE A 385 2.40 -13.88 5.32
C PHE A 385 1.38 -12.95 4.65
N GLN A 386 1.17 -11.73 5.13
CA GLN A 386 0.33 -10.74 4.44
C GLN A 386 1.14 -9.53 3.98
N VAL A 387 2.06 -9.02 4.80
CA VAL A 387 2.84 -7.83 4.47
C VAL A 387 4.03 -8.13 3.54
N LEU A 388 4.86 -9.14 3.83
CA LEU A 388 6.02 -9.45 2.98
C LEU A 388 5.64 -9.86 1.53
N PRO A 389 4.55 -10.61 1.27
CA PRO A 389 4.13 -10.93 -0.10
C PRO A 389 3.72 -9.71 -0.93
N VAL A 390 3.25 -8.63 -0.30
CA VAL A 390 2.97 -7.36 -0.99
C VAL A 390 4.23 -6.83 -1.67
N ILE A 391 5.40 -6.96 -1.01
CA ILE A 391 6.69 -6.52 -1.56
C ILE A 391 7.04 -7.31 -2.82
N VAL A 392 6.86 -8.64 -2.81
CA VAL A 392 7.13 -9.51 -3.97
C VAL A 392 6.22 -9.16 -5.14
N TYR A 393 4.92 -9.02 -4.88
CA TYR A 393 3.93 -8.64 -5.90
C TYR A 393 4.23 -7.26 -6.50
N PHE A 394 4.50 -6.27 -5.66
CA PHE A 394 4.76 -4.92 -6.13
C PHE A 394 6.09 -4.81 -6.89
N SER A 395 7.14 -5.52 -6.46
CA SER A 395 8.42 -5.55 -7.18
C SER A 395 8.25 -6.16 -8.59
N SER A 396 7.52 -7.27 -8.71
CA SER A 396 7.15 -7.86 -10.01
C SER A 396 6.40 -6.87 -10.91
N LEU A 397 5.40 -6.16 -10.35
CA LEU A 397 4.64 -5.14 -11.07
C LEU A 397 5.52 -3.98 -11.54
N ILE A 398 6.38 -3.46 -10.68
CA ILE A 398 7.30 -2.37 -11.02
C ILE A 398 8.27 -2.81 -12.13
N SER A 399 8.82 -4.02 -12.08
CA SER A 399 9.67 -4.55 -13.15
C SER A 399 8.94 -4.65 -14.48
N VAL A 400 7.66 -5.04 -14.49
CA VAL A 400 6.81 -4.98 -15.69
C VAL A 400 6.66 -3.55 -16.20
N LEU A 401 6.38 -2.58 -15.32
CA LEU A 401 6.22 -1.18 -15.71
C LEU A 401 7.53 -0.56 -16.24
N TYR A 402 8.68 -1.00 -15.75
CA TYR A 402 9.99 -0.66 -16.32
C TYR A 402 10.21 -1.30 -17.70
N TYR A 403 9.87 -2.58 -17.86
CA TYR A 403 9.98 -3.22 -19.18
C TYR A 403 9.07 -2.54 -20.22
N LEU A 404 7.88 -2.09 -19.83
CA LEU A 404 6.95 -1.36 -20.70
C LEU A 404 7.33 0.10 -20.97
N GLY A 405 8.32 0.67 -20.27
CA GLY A 405 8.73 2.07 -20.46
C GLY A 405 7.89 3.10 -19.69
N VAL A 406 6.92 2.66 -18.88
CA VAL A 406 5.99 3.55 -18.16
C VAL A 406 6.70 4.27 -17.02
N MET A 407 7.49 3.55 -16.22
CA MET A 407 8.24 4.14 -15.11
C MET A 407 9.27 5.15 -15.59
N GLN A 408 9.99 4.84 -16.67
CA GLN A 408 10.98 5.74 -17.28
C GLN A 408 10.33 7.03 -17.76
N SER A 409 9.12 6.94 -18.33
CA SER A 409 8.37 8.11 -18.78
C SER A 409 7.95 9.00 -17.60
N ILE A 410 7.36 8.41 -16.56
CA ILE A 410 6.89 9.14 -15.38
C ILE A 410 8.08 9.78 -14.63
N ILE A 411 9.10 8.99 -14.31
CA ILE A 411 10.29 9.44 -13.57
C ILE A 411 11.08 10.45 -14.40
N GLY A 412 11.17 10.26 -15.72
CA GLY A 412 11.81 11.23 -16.62
C GLY A 412 11.11 12.59 -16.64
N ILE A 413 9.78 12.61 -16.64
CA ILE A 413 8.99 13.86 -16.60
C ILE A 413 9.20 14.57 -15.25
N ILE A 414 9.02 13.85 -14.14
CA ILE A 414 9.15 14.42 -12.79
C ILE A 414 10.59 14.86 -12.54
N GLY A 415 11.57 14.05 -12.94
CA GLY A 415 13.00 14.35 -12.80
C GLY A 415 13.42 15.60 -13.57
N ARG A 416 12.95 15.78 -14.81
CA ARG A 416 13.19 17.01 -15.58
C ARG A 416 12.52 18.23 -14.93
N PHE A 417 11.32 18.06 -14.40
CA PHE A 417 10.61 19.11 -13.68
C PHE A 417 11.38 19.55 -12.43
N LEU A 418 11.83 18.60 -11.61
CA LEU A 418 12.65 18.87 -10.42
C LEU A 418 13.99 19.52 -10.79
N ALA A 419 14.69 18.98 -11.80
CA ALA A 419 15.96 19.54 -12.27
C ALA A 419 15.80 20.99 -12.73
N PHE A 420 14.73 21.27 -13.49
CA PHE A 420 14.42 22.62 -13.97
C PHE A 420 14.08 23.60 -12.82
N CYS A 421 13.28 23.17 -11.85
CA CYS A 421 12.84 24.04 -10.75
C CYS A 421 13.93 24.29 -9.70
N LEU A 422 14.75 23.29 -9.38
CA LEU A 422 15.77 23.39 -8.33
C LEU A 422 17.17 23.73 -8.87
N ASP A 423 17.38 23.76 -10.19
CA ASP A 423 18.70 23.91 -10.83
C ASP A 423 19.70 22.87 -10.30
N THR A 424 19.22 21.63 -10.18
CA THR A 424 19.97 20.47 -9.69
C THR A 424 20.33 19.55 -10.84
N SER A 425 21.35 18.73 -10.65
CA SER A 425 21.83 17.83 -11.70
C SER A 425 20.75 16.82 -12.13
N ALA A 426 20.79 16.42 -13.41
CA ALA A 426 19.86 15.44 -13.95
C ALA A 426 19.86 14.12 -13.15
N THR A 427 21.03 13.66 -12.70
CA THR A 427 21.16 12.39 -11.96
C THR A 427 20.49 12.42 -10.59
N GLU A 428 20.71 13.48 -9.80
CA GLU A 428 20.12 13.55 -8.46
C GLU A 428 18.61 13.84 -8.51
N SER A 429 18.16 14.63 -9.50
CA SER A 429 16.74 14.92 -9.73
C SER A 429 15.97 13.69 -10.19
N LEU A 430 16.58 12.89 -11.08
CA LEU A 430 16.00 11.65 -11.57
C LEU A 430 15.89 10.61 -10.46
N ASN A 431 16.93 10.48 -9.63
CA ASN A 431 16.90 9.58 -8.48
C ASN A 431 15.90 10.06 -7.41
N ALA A 432 15.78 11.37 -7.17
CA ALA A 432 14.76 11.91 -6.27
C ALA A 432 13.34 11.64 -6.79
N ALA A 433 13.11 11.77 -8.10
CA ALA A 433 11.84 11.42 -8.74
C ALA A 433 11.55 9.91 -8.68
N GLY A 434 12.56 9.06 -8.87
CA GLY A 434 12.44 7.61 -8.75
C GLY A 434 12.04 7.18 -7.34
N ASN A 435 12.64 7.79 -6.32
CA ASN A 435 12.39 7.51 -4.91
C ASN A 435 10.93 7.78 -4.45
N ILE A 436 10.12 8.50 -5.24
CA ILE A 436 8.67 8.64 -5.00
C ILE A 436 7.96 7.28 -5.14
N PHE A 437 8.46 6.40 -6.00
CA PHE A 437 7.80 5.15 -6.38
C PHE A 437 8.60 3.91 -5.97
N VAL A 438 9.93 3.96 -6.10
CA VAL A 438 10.83 2.83 -5.87
C VAL A 438 11.72 3.07 -4.65
N GLY A 439 12.26 1.99 -4.08
CA GLY A 439 13.03 2.08 -2.84
C GLY A 439 14.43 2.67 -2.99
N GLN A 440 15.06 2.94 -1.84
CA GLN A 440 16.41 3.51 -1.73
C GLN A 440 17.53 2.72 -2.45
N THR A 441 17.33 1.42 -2.72
CA THR A 441 18.27 0.57 -3.47
C THR A 441 17.89 0.40 -4.94
N GLU A 442 16.66 0.73 -5.32
CA GLU A 442 16.14 0.55 -6.67
C GLU A 442 16.26 1.84 -7.49
N SER A 443 15.96 3.00 -6.88
CA SER A 443 16.09 4.30 -7.55
C SER A 443 17.50 4.57 -8.12
N PRO A 444 18.59 4.23 -7.42
CA PRO A 444 19.95 4.42 -7.95
C PRO A 444 20.26 3.59 -9.20
N LEU A 445 19.50 2.52 -9.48
CA LEU A 445 19.67 1.74 -10.72
C LEU A 445 19.44 2.60 -11.98
N LEU A 446 18.58 3.61 -11.88
CA LEU A 446 18.27 4.55 -12.96
C LEU A 446 19.48 5.38 -13.38
N ILE A 447 20.41 5.57 -12.46
CA ILE A 447 21.60 6.42 -12.63
C ILE A 447 22.90 5.64 -12.42
N ARG A 448 22.83 4.30 -12.41
CA ARG A 448 23.97 3.42 -12.14
C ARG A 448 25.21 3.76 -12.97
N PRO A 449 25.13 4.02 -14.29
CA PRO A 449 26.33 4.33 -15.09
C PRO A 449 27.07 5.59 -14.64
N PHE A 450 26.37 6.52 -13.98
CA PHE A 450 26.92 7.83 -13.62
C PHE A 450 27.48 7.87 -12.20
N MET A 451 27.10 6.92 -11.33
CA MET A 451 27.45 6.95 -9.90
C MET A 451 28.95 7.01 -9.61
N GLU A 452 29.79 6.40 -10.46
CA GLU A 452 31.24 6.48 -10.28
C GLU A 452 31.78 7.91 -10.48
N THR A 453 31.16 8.68 -11.37
CA THR A 453 31.57 10.03 -11.75
C THR A 453 30.89 11.15 -10.97
N MET A 454 29.84 10.82 -10.20
CA MET A 454 29.06 11.80 -9.42
C MET A 454 29.90 12.45 -8.32
N THR A 455 29.62 13.72 -8.05
CA THR A 455 30.24 14.48 -6.96
C THR A 455 29.77 13.96 -5.59
N ARG A 456 30.45 14.36 -4.52
CA ARG A 456 30.03 13.99 -3.15
C ARG A 456 28.66 14.56 -2.78
N SER A 457 28.34 15.78 -3.20
CA SER A 457 27.03 16.39 -2.95
C SER A 457 25.92 15.65 -3.71
N GLN A 458 26.17 15.27 -4.95
CA GLN A 458 25.24 14.46 -5.74
C GLN A 458 24.99 13.08 -5.11
N LEU A 459 26.04 12.38 -4.65
CA LEU A 459 25.88 11.12 -3.92
C LEU A 459 25.13 11.31 -2.61
N HIS A 460 25.41 12.39 -1.86
CA HIS A 460 24.66 12.72 -0.66
C HIS A 460 23.17 12.96 -0.96
N ALA A 461 22.83 13.61 -2.08
CA ALA A 461 21.45 13.79 -2.52
C ALA A 461 20.77 12.47 -2.90
N VAL A 462 21.49 11.55 -3.56
CA VAL A 462 20.98 10.21 -3.86
C VAL A 462 20.64 9.45 -2.59
N MET A 463 21.54 9.48 -1.61
CA MET A 463 21.38 8.82 -0.32
C MET A 463 20.25 9.44 0.52
N THR A 464 20.24 10.76 0.62
CA THR A 464 19.21 11.53 1.36
C THR A 464 17.82 11.30 0.76
N GLY A 465 17.70 11.30 -0.57
CA GLY A 465 16.45 10.98 -1.26
C GLY A 465 15.92 9.61 -0.90
N GLY A 466 16.78 8.60 -0.81
CA GLY A 466 16.40 7.25 -0.41
C GLY A 466 15.93 7.18 1.06
N PHE A 467 16.55 7.94 1.96
CA PHE A 467 16.16 7.97 3.38
C PHE A 467 14.92 8.81 3.68
N ALA A 468 14.66 9.83 2.87
CA ALA A 468 13.53 10.74 3.04
C ALA A 468 12.21 10.17 2.50
N THR A 469 12.26 9.06 1.75
CA THR A 469 11.11 8.49 1.05
C THR A 469 10.88 7.04 1.44
N VAL A 470 9.72 6.51 1.08
CA VAL A 470 9.37 5.08 1.20
C VAL A 470 9.08 4.52 -0.18
N SER A 471 9.36 3.23 -0.37
CA SER A 471 9.00 2.53 -1.62
C SER A 471 7.49 2.32 -1.71
N GLY A 472 6.93 2.37 -2.92
CA GLY A 472 5.56 1.93 -3.16
C GLY A 472 5.30 0.48 -2.74
N SER A 473 6.34 -0.36 -2.70
CA SER A 473 6.24 -1.76 -2.27
C SER A 473 5.88 -1.92 -0.79
N VAL A 474 6.39 -1.01 0.06
CA VAL A 474 6.18 -1.05 1.51
C VAL A 474 5.00 -0.18 1.94
N LEU A 475 4.58 0.76 1.09
CA LEU A 475 3.41 1.60 1.29
C LEU A 475 2.16 0.77 1.66
N GLY A 476 1.97 -0.36 1.00
CA GLY A 476 0.84 -1.25 1.28
C GLY A 476 0.86 -1.91 2.65
N ALA A 477 2.05 -2.15 3.20
CA ALA A 477 2.20 -2.62 4.57
C ALA A 477 1.64 -1.59 5.56
N TYR A 478 2.01 -0.32 5.40
CA TYR A 478 1.59 0.75 6.32
C TYR A 478 0.09 1.00 6.24
N VAL A 479 -0.48 0.96 5.04
CA VAL A 479 -1.93 1.05 4.84
C VAL A 479 -2.66 -0.12 5.52
N SER A 480 -2.07 -1.32 5.51
CA SER A 480 -2.66 -2.47 6.19
C SER A 480 -2.71 -2.32 7.72
N TYR A 481 -1.82 -1.52 8.31
CA TYR A 481 -1.85 -1.15 9.74
C TYR A 481 -2.85 -0.03 10.07
N GLY A 482 -3.65 0.42 9.09
CA GLY A 482 -4.69 1.43 9.30
C GLY A 482 -4.27 2.86 9.00
N VAL A 483 -3.03 3.08 8.52
CA VAL A 483 -2.54 4.41 8.13
C VAL A 483 -3.22 4.88 6.85
N ASN A 484 -3.60 6.15 6.79
CA ASN A 484 -4.26 6.71 5.62
C ASN A 484 -3.34 6.73 4.38
N ALA A 485 -3.72 5.99 3.33
CA ALA A 485 -2.98 5.90 2.07
C ALA A 485 -2.76 7.27 1.40
N SER A 486 -3.72 8.18 1.51
CA SER A 486 -3.64 9.53 0.92
C SER A 486 -2.53 10.35 1.55
N TYR A 487 -2.32 10.21 2.87
CA TYR A 487 -1.25 10.89 3.59
C TYR A 487 0.12 10.33 3.21
N LEU A 488 0.25 9.01 3.11
CA LEU A 488 1.52 8.38 2.73
C LEU A 488 1.90 8.68 1.27
N LEU A 489 0.93 8.72 0.36
CA LEU A 489 1.15 9.11 -1.04
C LEU A 489 1.55 10.59 -1.15
N GLY A 490 0.85 11.47 -0.44
CA GLY A 490 1.20 12.89 -0.38
C GLY A 490 2.60 13.11 0.17
N ALA A 491 2.94 12.43 1.27
CA ALA A 491 4.26 12.46 1.89
C ALA A 491 5.37 12.00 0.92
N SER A 492 5.13 10.92 0.17
CA SER A 492 6.10 10.40 -0.81
C SER A 492 6.41 11.42 -1.91
N VAL A 493 5.39 12.11 -2.44
CA VAL A 493 5.56 13.15 -3.47
C VAL A 493 6.26 14.39 -2.91
N MET A 494 5.86 14.84 -1.72
CA MET A 494 6.45 16.02 -1.07
C MET A 494 7.91 15.80 -0.64
N SER A 495 8.28 14.57 -0.32
CA SER A 495 9.61 14.22 0.16
C SER A 495 10.70 14.34 -0.91
N ALA A 496 10.37 14.21 -2.20
CA ALA A 496 11.36 14.36 -3.28
C ALA A 496 12.02 15.76 -3.34
N PRO A 497 11.25 16.88 -3.46
CA PRO A 497 11.83 18.22 -3.41
C PRO A 497 12.39 18.57 -2.02
N ALA A 498 11.79 18.05 -0.93
CA ALA A 498 12.30 18.25 0.42
C ALA A 498 13.69 17.63 0.61
N ALA A 499 13.88 16.39 0.15
CA ALA A 499 15.15 15.69 0.24
C ALA A 499 16.27 16.40 -0.54
N LEU A 500 15.96 16.93 -1.73
CA LEU A 500 16.92 17.72 -2.51
C LEU A 500 17.28 19.03 -1.80
N ALA A 501 16.29 19.77 -1.30
CA ALA A 501 16.53 21.01 -0.55
C ALA A 501 17.41 20.77 0.68
N ILE A 502 17.05 19.77 1.49
CA ILE A 502 17.74 19.44 2.73
C ILE A 502 19.13 18.88 2.44
N SER A 503 19.28 18.02 1.44
CA SER A 503 20.59 17.53 1.01
C SER A 503 21.53 18.67 0.58
N LYS A 504 21.05 19.60 -0.25
CA LYS A 504 21.85 20.73 -0.74
C LYS A 504 22.14 21.78 0.34
N LEU A 505 21.32 21.83 1.40
CA LEU A 505 21.62 22.61 2.59
C LEU A 505 22.75 21.97 3.42
N THR A 506 22.68 20.66 3.66
CA THR A 506 23.61 19.94 4.55
C THR A 506 24.94 19.56 3.87
N CYS A 507 24.92 19.32 2.56
CA CYS A 507 26.09 19.01 1.73
C CYS A 507 26.00 19.77 0.40
N PRO A 508 26.40 21.06 0.36
CA PRO A 508 26.33 21.89 -0.84
C PRO A 508 27.21 21.39 -1.98
N GLU A 509 26.86 21.76 -3.21
CA GLU A 509 27.63 21.43 -4.41
C GLU A 509 28.89 22.29 -4.48
N THR A 510 30.07 21.66 -4.38
CA THR A 510 31.38 22.36 -4.45
C THR A 510 32.19 21.99 -5.69
N GLU A 511 31.84 20.89 -6.34
CA GLU A 511 32.56 20.32 -7.48
C GLU A 511 31.80 20.62 -8.79
N VAL A 512 32.51 20.64 -9.91
CA VAL A 512 31.90 20.85 -11.22
C VAL A 512 31.27 19.53 -11.70
N ASN A 513 30.02 19.61 -12.16
CA ASN A 513 29.34 18.47 -12.75
C ASN A 513 30.06 18.01 -14.03
N LYS A 514 30.47 16.74 -14.08
CA LYS A 514 31.22 16.15 -15.21
C LYS A 514 30.32 15.40 -16.20
N ILE A 515 29.02 15.29 -15.91
CA ILE A 515 28.08 14.42 -16.63
C ILE A 515 27.31 15.24 -17.66
N ASP A 516 27.20 14.74 -18.91
CA ASP A 516 26.29 15.32 -19.91
C ASP A 516 24.84 14.97 -19.55
N GLU A 517 24.06 16.00 -19.21
CA GLU A 517 22.67 15.87 -18.77
C GLU A 517 21.77 15.20 -19.82
N LYS A 518 22.11 15.29 -21.11
CA LYS A 518 21.30 14.69 -22.18
C LYS A 518 21.36 13.17 -22.20
N GLU A 519 22.47 12.58 -21.75
CA GLU A 519 22.63 11.13 -21.71
C GLU A 519 21.89 10.52 -20.53
N VAL A 520 21.77 11.25 -19.41
CA VAL A 520 21.10 10.78 -18.20
C VAL A 520 19.63 10.43 -18.43
N TYR A 521 18.95 11.15 -19.32
CA TYR A 521 17.53 10.91 -19.59
C TYR A 521 17.27 9.76 -20.59
N LYS A 522 18.31 9.16 -21.17
CA LYS A 522 18.19 7.95 -21.99
C LYS A 522 18.32 6.72 -21.10
N MET A 523 17.31 6.46 -20.30
CA MET A 523 17.25 5.27 -19.46
C MET A 523 17.11 4.02 -20.34
N GLU A 524 17.93 3.00 -20.12
CA GLU A 524 17.77 1.72 -20.79
C GLU A 524 16.48 1.03 -20.32
N ALA A 525 15.73 0.44 -21.26
CA ALA A 525 14.67 -0.50 -20.90
C ALA A 525 15.34 -1.75 -20.31
N GLY A 526 14.74 -2.35 -19.28
CA GLY A 526 15.28 -3.54 -18.63
C GLY A 526 15.64 -4.64 -19.65
N SER A 527 16.67 -5.42 -19.34
CA SER A 527 17.24 -6.44 -20.24
C SER A 527 16.34 -7.65 -20.53
N SER A 528 15.14 -7.70 -19.95
CA SER A 528 14.17 -8.77 -20.18
C SER A 528 13.70 -8.81 -21.63
N HIS A 529 13.46 -9.99 -22.19
CA HIS A 529 13.00 -10.18 -23.57
C HIS A 529 11.48 -10.07 -23.72
N ASN A 530 10.74 -10.33 -22.64
CA ASN A 530 9.29 -10.29 -22.62
C ASN A 530 8.74 -9.86 -21.25
N VAL A 531 7.44 -9.53 -21.22
CA VAL A 531 6.76 -9.04 -20.00
C VAL A 531 6.77 -10.09 -18.87
N ILE A 532 6.65 -11.38 -19.21
CA ILE A 532 6.61 -12.46 -18.22
C ILE A 532 7.97 -12.63 -17.56
N GLU A 533 9.05 -12.56 -18.34
CA GLU A 533 10.43 -12.54 -17.85
C GLU A 533 10.68 -11.33 -16.94
N ALA A 534 10.18 -10.15 -17.31
CA ALA A 534 10.29 -8.95 -16.48
C ALA A 534 9.56 -9.15 -15.13
N ALA A 535 8.36 -9.72 -15.13
CA ALA A 535 7.59 -10.03 -13.93
C ALA A 535 8.33 -11.06 -13.04
N SER A 536 8.83 -12.14 -13.63
CA SER A 536 9.56 -13.20 -12.92
C SER A 536 10.89 -12.70 -12.34
N SER A 537 11.60 -11.85 -13.08
CA SER A 537 12.85 -11.24 -12.65
C SER A 537 12.63 -10.27 -11.49
N GLY A 538 11.56 -9.45 -11.55
CA GLY A 538 11.15 -8.59 -10.45
C GLY A 538 10.82 -9.37 -9.18
N ALA A 539 9.99 -10.41 -9.30
CA ALA A 539 9.67 -11.29 -8.17
C ALA A 539 10.93 -11.95 -7.57
N SER A 540 11.87 -12.38 -8.40
CA SER A 540 13.13 -13.00 -7.94
C SER A 540 14.05 -12.00 -7.23
N THR A 541 14.13 -10.77 -7.74
CA THR A 541 14.90 -9.68 -7.11
C THR A 541 14.33 -9.33 -5.73
N ALA A 542 13.00 -9.43 -5.56
CA ALA A 542 12.34 -9.18 -4.30
C ALA A 542 12.70 -10.18 -3.18
N ILE A 543 13.22 -11.37 -3.51
CA ILE A 543 13.61 -12.38 -2.51
C ILE A 543 14.63 -11.80 -1.54
N GLN A 544 15.68 -11.15 -2.06
CA GLN A 544 16.72 -10.56 -1.22
C GLN A 544 16.16 -9.39 -0.39
N LEU A 545 15.27 -8.57 -0.97
CA LEU A 545 14.63 -7.47 -0.27
C LEU A 545 13.77 -7.98 0.90
N VAL A 546 12.90 -8.96 0.66
CA VAL A 546 12.03 -9.56 1.67
C VAL A 546 12.85 -10.25 2.76
N ALA A 547 13.87 -11.02 2.40
CA ALA A 547 14.76 -11.66 3.35
C ALA A 547 15.48 -10.64 4.25
N ASN A 548 16.02 -9.57 3.65
CA ASN A 548 16.68 -8.50 4.39
C ASN A 548 15.71 -7.78 5.33
N VAL A 549 14.49 -7.46 4.89
CA VAL A 549 13.46 -6.82 5.73
C VAL A 549 13.10 -7.73 6.91
N ALA A 550 12.79 -9.00 6.65
CA ALA A 550 12.40 -9.96 7.68
C ALA A 550 13.51 -10.17 8.73
N VAL A 551 14.74 -10.46 8.28
CA VAL A 551 15.87 -10.73 9.17
C VAL A 551 16.27 -9.49 9.96
N ASN A 552 16.29 -8.30 9.35
CA ASN A 552 16.62 -7.07 10.06
C ASN A 552 15.55 -6.72 11.10
N VAL A 553 14.26 -6.84 10.78
CA VAL A 553 13.18 -6.60 11.76
C VAL A 553 13.30 -7.56 12.95
N MET A 554 13.56 -8.85 12.71
CA MET A 554 13.77 -9.83 13.79
C MET A 554 14.99 -9.46 14.66
N ALA A 555 16.12 -9.14 14.04
CA ALA A 555 17.35 -8.79 14.74
C ALA A 555 17.20 -7.49 15.56
N PHE A 556 16.66 -6.42 14.96
CA PHE A 556 16.52 -5.14 15.63
C PHE A 556 15.47 -5.14 16.74
N LEU A 557 14.37 -5.89 16.61
CA LEU A 557 13.42 -6.05 17.70
C LEU A 557 14.02 -6.83 18.88
N ALA A 558 14.78 -7.89 18.62
CA ALA A 558 15.47 -8.63 19.66
C ALA A 558 16.53 -7.77 20.37
N ILE A 559 17.29 -6.98 19.60
CA ILE A 559 18.27 -6.03 20.14
C ILE A 559 17.56 -4.94 20.96
N LEU A 560 16.45 -4.38 20.48
CA LEU A 560 15.66 -3.38 21.20
C LEU A 560 15.17 -3.94 22.55
N GLU A 561 14.65 -5.16 22.56
CA GLU A 561 14.17 -5.80 23.79
C GLU A 561 15.32 -6.07 24.77
N PHE A 562 16.49 -6.49 24.27
CA PHE A 562 17.70 -6.60 25.09
C PHE A 562 18.12 -5.25 25.68
N PHE A 563 18.11 -4.17 24.89
CA PHE A 563 18.38 -2.81 25.39
C PHE A 563 17.34 -2.38 26.42
N ASN A 564 16.06 -2.69 26.21
CA ASN A 564 14.99 -2.41 27.16
C ASN A 564 15.20 -3.13 28.48
N ALA A 565 15.45 -4.44 28.46
CA ALA A 565 15.74 -5.21 29.67
C ALA A 565 16.96 -4.66 30.42
N THR A 566 18.00 -4.26 29.67
CA THR A 566 19.21 -3.65 30.23
C THR A 566 18.92 -2.28 30.86
N LEU A 567 18.13 -1.43 30.19
CA LEU A 567 17.76 -0.11 30.69
C LEU A 567 16.82 -0.20 31.90
N VAL A 568 15.87 -1.15 31.91
CA VAL A 568 15.01 -1.41 33.07
C VAL A 568 15.89 -1.80 34.25
N TRP A 569 16.84 -2.71 34.06
CA TRP A 569 17.80 -3.07 35.10
C TRP A 569 18.60 -1.87 35.62
N PHE A 570 19.06 -0.98 34.74
CA PHE A 570 19.72 0.27 35.15
C PHE A 570 18.77 1.22 35.90
N GLY A 571 17.52 1.35 35.45
CA GLY A 571 16.48 2.16 36.07
C GLY A 571 16.19 1.72 37.50
N ASP A 572 16.03 0.41 37.71
CA ASP A 572 15.82 -0.20 39.02
C ASP A 572 16.97 0.08 39.99
N ARG A 573 18.21 0.28 39.50
CA ARG A 573 19.36 0.66 40.37
C ARG A 573 19.28 2.10 40.86
N VAL A 574 18.62 2.99 40.13
CA VAL A 574 18.51 4.42 40.47
C VAL A 574 17.10 4.81 40.95
N GLY A 575 16.21 3.83 41.16
CA GLY A 575 14.84 4.06 41.62
C GLY A 575 13.90 4.62 40.54
N VAL A 576 14.21 4.39 39.26
CA VAL A 576 13.38 4.78 38.12
C VAL A 576 12.73 3.53 37.54
N ASP A 577 11.46 3.31 37.91
CA ASP A 577 10.69 2.17 37.41
C ASP A 577 10.34 2.34 35.93
N GLY A 578 10.48 1.27 35.14
CA GLY A 578 10.04 1.23 33.74
C GLY A 578 10.91 2.03 32.77
N LEU A 579 12.21 2.21 33.08
CA LEU A 579 13.15 2.86 32.17
C LEU A 579 13.37 2.02 30.90
N THR A 580 12.70 2.39 29.81
CA THR A 580 12.84 1.73 28.50
C THR A 580 13.51 2.65 27.48
N PHE A 581 13.97 2.08 26.37
CA PHE A 581 14.52 2.84 25.26
C PHE A 581 13.46 3.80 24.67
N GLN A 582 12.21 3.35 24.61
CA GLN A 582 11.06 4.16 24.24
C GLN A 582 10.88 5.34 25.19
N PHE A 583 10.98 5.11 26.50
CA PHE A 583 10.91 6.17 27.49
C PHE A 583 11.98 7.24 27.21
N LEU A 584 13.24 6.85 27.00
CA LEU A 584 14.31 7.79 26.64
C LEU A 584 14.01 8.56 25.36
N CYS A 585 13.59 7.87 24.30
CA CYS A 585 13.22 8.49 23.03
C CYS A 585 12.08 9.51 23.19
N SER A 586 11.12 9.23 24.08
CA SER A 586 9.98 10.11 24.35
C SER A 586 10.41 11.50 24.87
N TYR A 587 11.55 11.58 25.56
CA TYR A 587 12.10 12.84 26.06
C TYR A 587 13.09 13.45 25.07
N VAL A 588 13.95 12.63 24.44
CA VAL A 588 14.97 13.11 23.48
C VAL A 588 14.33 13.74 22.24
N PHE A 589 13.28 13.12 21.70
CA PHE A 589 12.58 13.63 20.51
C PHE A 589 11.36 14.50 20.84
N TYR A 590 11.09 14.74 22.13
CA TYR A 590 10.01 15.65 22.55
C TYR A 590 10.11 17.03 21.88
N PRO A 591 11.29 17.70 21.86
CA PRO A 591 11.40 19.02 21.25
C PRO A 591 11.09 18.98 19.75
N MET A 592 11.50 17.93 19.05
CA MET A 592 11.23 17.76 17.63
C MET A 592 9.73 17.55 17.37
N ALA A 593 9.07 16.69 18.14
CA ALA A 593 7.62 16.49 18.05
C ALA A 593 6.85 17.79 18.31
N PHE A 594 7.23 18.53 19.36
CA PHE A 594 6.61 19.81 19.69
C PHE A 594 6.83 20.88 18.60
N LEU A 595 8.04 20.97 18.05
CA LEU A 595 8.37 21.91 16.97
C LEU A 595 7.65 21.59 15.65
N MET A 596 7.28 20.33 15.41
CA MET A 596 6.44 19.94 14.26
C MET A 596 4.95 20.29 14.46
N GLY A 597 4.58 20.93 15.58
CA GLY A 597 3.21 21.35 15.84
C GLY A 597 2.30 20.25 16.40
N VAL A 598 2.86 19.15 16.93
CA VAL A 598 2.09 18.09 17.60
C VAL A 598 1.39 18.64 18.85
N ASP A 599 0.20 18.15 19.15
CA ASP A 599 -0.50 18.51 20.39
C ASP A 599 0.34 18.12 21.60
N THR A 600 0.47 19.00 22.60
CA THR A 600 1.35 18.79 23.76
C THR A 600 1.09 17.48 24.51
N GLN A 601 -0.18 17.06 24.56
CA GLN A 601 -0.59 15.78 25.16
C GLN A 601 -0.07 14.55 24.39
N ASP A 602 0.17 14.68 23.09
CA ASP A 602 0.62 13.60 22.20
C ASP A 602 2.13 13.65 21.92
N CYS A 603 2.81 14.76 22.22
CA CYS A 603 4.24 14.94 21.94
C CYS A 603 5.11 13.77 22.43
N ARG A 604 4.85 13.23 23.63
CA ARG A 604 5.59 12.06 24.13
C ARG A 604 5.35 10.79 23.31
N ARG A 605 4.11 10.54 22.88
CA ARG A 605 3.75 9.38 22.04
C ARG A 605 4.39 9.49 20.66
N VAL A 606 4.29 10.68 20.04
CA VAL A 606 4.90 10.93 18.74
C VAL A 606 6.43 10.86 18.82
N ALA A 607 7.04 11.37 19.89
CA ALA A 607 8.48 11.26 20.12
C ALA A 607 8.94 9.79 20.26
N GLN A 608 8.14 8.92 20.89
CA GLN A 608 8.41 7.47 20.91
C GLN A 608 8.40 6.87 19.50
N LEU A 609 7.41 7.22 18.68
CA LEU A 609 7.31 6.75 17.29
C LEU A 609 8.48 7.22 16.42
N ILE A 610 8.93 8.46 16.58
CA ILE A 610 10.14 8.97 15.91
C ILE A 610 11.39 8.19 16.36
N GLY A 611 11.46 7.84 17.65
CA GLY A 611 12.51 6.99 18.20
C GLY A 611 12.53 5.59 17.58
N TYR A 612 11.38 4.91 17.54
CA TYR A 612 11.22 3.63 16.85
C TYR A 612 11.70 3.71 15.41
N LYS A 613 11.23 4.72 14.66
CA LYS A 613 11.64 4.92 13.28
C LYS A 613 13.15 5.06 13.15
N THR A 614 13.76 5.96 13.92
CA THR A 614 15.17 6.35 13.74
C THR A 614 16.14 5.21 14.11
N PHE A 615 15.85 4.48 15.18
CA PHE A 615 16.79 3.49 15.73
C PHE A 615 16.51 2.06 15.28
N THR A 616 15.25 1.68 15.07
CA THR A 616 14.91 0.36 14.55
C THR A 616 14.57 0.43 13.07
N ASN A 617 13.37 0.90 12.74
CA ASN A 617 12.86 1.09 11.39
C ASN A 617 11.44 1.67 11.45
N GLU A 618 11.00 2.19 10.31
CA GLU A 618 9.67 2.75 10.11
C GLU A 618 8.55 1.70 10.17
N PHE A 619 8.80 0.43 9.85
CA PHE A 619 7.79 -0.64 9.94
C PHE A 619 7.31 -0.83 11.37
N VAL A 620 8.24 -0.95 12.32
CA VAL A 620 7.94 -1.07 13.75
C VAL A 620 7.21 0.18 14.23
N ALA A 621 7.64 1.37 13.80
CA ALA A 621 6.96 2.61 14.14
C ALA A 621 5.51 2.64 13.63
N TYR A 622 5.24 2.19 12.40
CA TYR A 622 3.88 2.13 11.85
C TYR A 622 3.01 1.04 12.48
N ILE A 623 3.58 -0.09 12.91
CA ILE A 623 2.85 -1.11 13.69
C ILE A 623 2.38 -0.51 15.02
N GLU A 624 3.26 0.16 15.76
CA GLU A 624 2.90 0.80 17.02
C GLU A 624 1.92 1.97 16.81
N MET A 625 2.09 2.75 15.74
CA MET A 625 1.13 3.79 15.35
C MET A 625 -0.25 3.18 15.05
N GLY A 626 -0.31 2.05 14.34
CA GLY A 626 -1.56 1.34 14.03
C GLY A 626 -2.36 0.98 15.28
N LYS A 627 -1.69 0.54 16.36
CA LYS A 627 -2.33 0.30 17.66
C LYS A 627 -2.96 1.58 18.24
N LEU A 628 -2.26 2.72 18.14
CA LEU A 628 -2.79 4.01 18.60
C LEU A 628 -3.97 4.49 17.75
N LEU A 629 -3.98 4.20 16.46
CA LEU A 629 -5.10 4.50 15.56
C LEU A 629 -6.33 3.65 15.90
N ASP A 630 -6.15 2.37 16.19
CA ASP A 630 -7.23 1.50 16.63
C ASP A 630 -7.78 1.93 17.98
N ASN A 631 -6.92 2.31 18.94
CA ASN A 631 -7.34 2.94 20.20
C ASN A 631 -8.15 4.22 19.95
N GLY A 632 -7.76 5.03 18.96
CA GLY A 632 -8.50 6.22 18.54
C GLY A 632 -9.91 5.90 18.03
N LYS A 633 -10.10 4.79 17.31
CA LYS A 633 -11.43 4.31 16.89
C LYS A 633 -12.27 3.88 18.09
N VAL A 634 -11.68 3.17 19.05
CA VAL A 634 -12.37 2.78 20.30
C VAL A 634 -12.80 4.02 21.08
N TYR A 635 -11.92 5.01 21.22
CA TYR A 635 -12.23 6.28 21.87
C TYR A 635 -13.34 7.07 21.13
N SER A 636 -13.32 7.09 19.80
CA SER A 636 -14.38 7.71 19.00
C SER A 636 -15.74 7.02 19.21
N ASN A 637 -15.77 5.70 19.35
CA ASN A 637 -17.01 4.97 19.64
C ASN A 637 -17.50 5.23 21.07
N TYR A 638 -16.58 5.34 22.03
CA TYR A 638 -16.89 5.67 23.42
C TYR A 638 -17.54 7.05 23.54
N THR A 639 -16.92 8.07 22.94
CA THR A 639 -17.45 9.45 22.92
C THR A 639 -18.73 9.57 22.10
N ALA A 640 -18.92 8.75 21.06
CA ALA A 640 -20.20 8.67 20.36
C ALA A 640 -21.33 8.06 21.21
N THR A 641 -20.99 7.22 22.19
CA THR A 641 -21.96 6.53 23.05
C THR A 641 -22.34 7.38 24.27
N PHE A 642 -21.37 8.03 24.91
CA PHE A 642 -21.57 8.74 26.18
C PHE A 642 -21.44 10.27 26.09
N GLY A 643 -21.17 10.77 24.89
CA GLY A 643 -20.94 12.19 24.64
C GLY A 643 -19.45 12.58 24.67
N PRO A 644 -19.13 13.80 24.22
CA PRO A 644 -17.76 14.29 24.10
C PRO A 644 -17.06 14.48 25.46
N ASP A 645 -17.83 14.70 26.54
CA ASP A 645 -17.31 14.92 27.90
C ASP A 645 -17.26 13.62 28.73
N ALA A 646 -17.29 12.46 28.07
CA ALA A 646 -17.25 11.18 28.74
C ALA A 646 -15.95 11.05 29.58
N PRO A 647 -16.04 10.64 30.85
CA PRO A 647 -14.90 10.69 31.76
C PRO A 647 -13.80 9.72 31.31
N ILE A 648 -12.58 10.27 31.19
CA ILE A 648 -11.35 9.53 30.92
C ILE A 648 -10.34 9.81 32.03
N GLU A 649 -9.57 8.79 32.39
CA GLU A 649 -8.49 8.91 33.36
C GLU A 649 -7.14 8.65 32.67
N HIS A 650 -6.15 9.49 32.97
CA HIS A 650 -4.82 9.38 32.39
C HIS A 650 -3.86 8.78 33.41
N ASN A 651 -3.23 7.66 33.08
CA ASN A 651 -2.15 7.08 33.86
C ASN A 651 -0.88 7.01 33.02
N GLY A 652 -0.01 8.02 33.15
CA GLY A 652 1.17 8.14 32.31
C GLY A 652 0.80 8.39 30.83
N LEU A 653 1.06 7.41 29.96
CA LEU A 653 0.66 7.44 28.55
C LEU A 653 -0.64 6.66 28.29
N ASP A 654 -1.09 5.85 29.24
CA ASP A 654 -2.28 5.04 29.10
C ASP A 654 -3.54 5.87 29.42
N VAL A 655 -4.64 5.53 28.76
CA VAL A 655 -5.93 6.20 28.94
C VAL A 655 -6.98 5.17 29.33
N THR A 656 -7.57 5.33 30.50
CA THR A 656 -8.65 4.46 30.98
C THR A 656 -10.00 5.07 30.65
N LEU A 657 -10.83 4.31 29.91
CA LEU A 657 -12.21 4.66 29.62
C LEU A 657 -13.08 4.21 30.80
N THR A 658 -13.29 5.11 31.75
CA THR A 658 -13.85 4.78 33.07
C THR A 658 -15.20 4.06 33.02
N GLN A 659 -16.09 4.40 32.08
CA GLN A 659 -17.41 3.76 31.99
C GLN A 659 -17.39 2.39 31.29
N TRP A 660 -16.36 2.10 30.50
CA TRP A 660 -16.17 0.78 29.86
C TRP A 660 -15.20 -0.12 30.64
N GLY A 661 -14.45 0.42 31.59
CA GLY A 661 -13.39 -0.32 32.29
C GLY A 661 -12.25 -0.77 31.38
N THR A 662 -12.17 -0.23 30.16
CA THR A 662 -11.15 -0.59 29.16
C THR A 662 -9.97 0.38 29.24
N VAL A 663 -8.75 -0.17 29.28
CA VAL A 663 -7.51 0.62 29.26
C VAL A 663 -6.94 0.64 27.84
N LEU A 664 -6.72 1.84 27.31
CA LEU A 664 -6.03 2.08 26.05
C LEU A 664 -4.53 2.20 26.32
N ILE A 665 -3.80 1.10 26.14
CA ILE A 665 -2.34 1.03 26.32
C ILE A 665 -1.68 1.95 25.29
N GLY A 666 -0.80 2.85 25.75
CA GLY A 666 -0.15 3.88 24.95
C GLY A 666 -1.08 5.05 24.57
N GLY A 667 -2.37 4.99 24.90
CA GLY A 667 -3.37 6.01 24.57
C GLY A 667 -3.77 6.03 23.10
N PHE A 668 -4.17 7.19 22.59
CA PHE A 668 -4.56 7.42 21.19
C PHE A 668 -3.91 8.72 20.68
N LEU A 669 -3.95 8.95 19.37
CA LEU A 669 -3.49 10.20 18.75
C LEU A 669 -4.68 11.07 18.34
N THR A 670 -4.56 12.40 18.48
CA THR A 670 -5.51 13.31 17.83
C THR A 670 -5.36 13.22 16.31
N ALA A 671 -6.42 13.58 15.57
CA ALA A 671 -6.37 13.57 14.09
C ALA A 671 -5.23 14.45 13.53
N ARG A 672 -4.89 15.54 14.24
CA ARG A 672 -3.75 16.40 13.93
C ARG A 672 -2.43 15.67 14.14
N SER A 673 -2.25 15.07 15.32
CA SER A 673 -1.05 14.30 15.65
C SER A 673 -0.88 13.10 14.72
N GLU A 674 -1.96 12.44 14.31
CA GLU A 674 -1.96 11.37 13.31
C GLU A 674 -1.39 11.85 11.96
N LEU A 675 -1.87 12.99 11.45
CA LEU A 675 -1.35 13.58 10.21
C LEU A 675 0.15 13.84 10.32
N ILE A 676 0.57 14.58 11.35
CA ILE A 676 1.98 14.96 11.56
C ILE A 676 2.85 13.71 11.64
N THR A 677 2.42 12.74 12.45
CA THR A 677 3.16 11.50 12.67
C THR A 677 3.25 10.67 11.40
N THR A 678 2.18 10.59 10.61
CA THR A 678 2.20 9.87 9.33
C THR A 678 3.29 10.40 8.40
N TYR A 679 3.41 11.73 8.27
CA TYR A 679 4.44 12.36 7.43
C TYR A 679 5.84 12.26 8.05
N ALA A 680 5.96 12.42 9.37
CA ALA A 680 7.25 12.33 10.07
C ALA A 680 7.86 10.92 9.99
N LEU A 681 7.02 9.88 9.98
CA LEU A 681 7.43 8.48 9.86
C LEU A 681 7.67 8.03 8.41
N CYS A 682 7.20 8.78 7.41
CA CYS A 682 7.24 8.39 6.00
C CYS A 682 8.63 8.55 5.39
N GLY A 683 9.59 7.71 5.80
CA GLY A 683 10.90 7.61 5.16
C GLY A 683 11.76 6.49 5.74
N PHE A 684 12.66 5.94 4.94
CA PHE A 684 13.62 4.89 5.34
C PHE A 684 14.78 5.38 6.23
N SER A 685 14.68 6.55 6.84
CA SER A 685 15.75 7.22 7.61
C SER A 685 15.98 6.57 8.98
N ASN A 686 16.65 5.42 8.96
CA ASN A 686 16.96 4.62 10.14
C ASN A 686 18.35 3.94 10.06
N LEU A 687 18.86 3.49 11.21
CA LEU A 687 20.20 2.88 11.30
C LEU A 687 20.34 1.60 10.46
N GLY A 688 19.30 0.77 10.37
CA GLY A 688 19.32 -0.45 9.55
C GLY A 688 19.42 -0.15 8.05
N SER A 689 18.68 0.86 7.59
CA SER A 689 18.70 1.35 6.21
C SER A 689 20.05 1.90 5.81
N MET A 690 20.87 2.41 6.73
CA MET A 690 22.25 2.77 6.43
C MET A 690 23.05 1.59 5.88
N GLY A 691 22.91 0.41 6.51
CA GLY A 691 23.55 -0.82 6.04
C GLY A 691 23.02 -1.26 4.68
N ILE A 692 21.70 -1.21 4.47
CA ILE A 692 21.06 -1.55 3.20
C ILE A 692 21.55 -0.63 2.08
N GLN A 693 21.59 0.68 2.32
CA GLN A 693 22.00 1.65 1.32
C GLN A 693 23.50 1.55 1.00
N LEU A 694 24.37 1.33 2.00
CA LEU A 694 25.79 1.08 1.79
C LEU A 694 26.04 -0.22 1.00
N GLY A 695 25.30 -1.28 1.31
CA GLY A 695 25.38 -2.55 0.58
C GLY A 695 24.92 -2.39 -0.88
N GLY A 696 23.77 -1.77 -1.10
CA GLY A 696 23.20 -1.56 -2.43
C GLY A 696 24.03 -0.62 -3.29
N LEU A 697 24.28 0.60 -2.82
CA LEU A 697 25.08 1.59 -3.57
C LEU A 697 26.54 1.16 -3.70
N GLY A 698 27.11 0.53 -2.68
CA GLY A 698 28.49 0.04 -2.69
C GLY A 698 28.70 -1.13 -3.66
N ALA A 699 27.67 -1.92 -3.96
CA ALA A 699 27.72 -2.94 -5.01
C ALA A 699 27.65 -2.31 -6.42
N MET A 700 26.94 -1.19 -6.58
CA MET A 700 26.83 -0.49 -7.86
C MET A 700 28.05 0.37 -8.19
N ALA A 701 28.68 0.98 -7.19
CA ALA A 701 29.88 1.82 -7.32
C ALA A 701 30.96 1.38 -6.32
N PRO A 702 31.65 0.25 -6.57
CA PRO A 702 32.59 -0.35 -5.62
C PRO A 702 33.77 0.57 -5.28
N ASN A 703 34.20 1.40 -6.23
CA ASN A 703 35.28 2.38 -6.03
C ASN A 703 34.89 3.57 -5.14
N ARG A 704 33.59 3.75 -4.86
CA ARG A 704 33.05 4.89 -4.08
C ARG A 704 32.59 4.50 -2.68
N LYS A 705 32.80 3.25 -2.24
CA LYS A 705 32.38 2.76 -0.90
C LYS A 705 32.86 3.66 0.24
N THR A 706 34.07 4.19 0.16
CA THR A 706 34.66 5.07 1.17
C THR A 706 33.97 6.44 1.24
N ASP A 707 33.52 6.98 0.11
CA ASP A 707 32.74 8.22 0.10
C ASP A 707 31.34 7.95 0.68
N LEU A 708 30.69 6.86 0.25
CA LEU A 708 29.36 6.47 0.73
C LEU A 708 29.35 6.28 2.26
N SER A 709 30.34 5.59 2.82
CA SER A 709 30.44 5.36 4.27
C SER A 709 30.67 6.64 5.07
N ARG A 710 31.29 7.67 4.48
CA ARG A 710 31.47 8.98 5.14
C ARG A 710 30.22 9.85 5.07
N LEU A 711 29.39 9.68 4.04
CA LEU A 711 28.20 10.48 3.80
C LEU A 711 26.94 9.90 4.47
N VAL A 712 26.87 8.58 4.66
CA VAL A 712 25.64 7.86 5.05
C VAL A 712 24.96 8.40 6.30
N LEU A 713 25.70 8.69 7.38
CA LEU A 713 25.11 9.15 8.64
C LEU A 713 24.49 10.56 8.47
N ARG A 714 25.20 11.43 7.75
CA ARG A 714 24.72 12.78 7.43
C ARG A 714 23.49 12.72 6.53
N ALA A 715 23.50 11.84 5.54
CA ALA A 715 22.36 11.61 4.64
C ALA A 715 21.14 11.05 5.38
N MET A 716 21.33 10.16 6.37
CA MET A 716 20.24 9.63 7.20
C MET A 716 19.60 10.72 8.06
N ILE A 717 20.42 11.57 8.70
CA ILE A 717 19.94 12.73 9.49
C ILE A 717 19.19 13.71 8.59
N ALA A 718 19.77 14.03 7.42
CA ALA A 718 19.14 14.87 6.41
C ALA A 718 17.80 14.28 5.94
N GLY A 719 17.72 12.95 5.75
CA GLY A 719 16.49 12.25 5.41
C GLY A 719 15.40 12.36 6.48
N ASN A 720 15.76 12.20 7.76
CA ASN A 720 14.82 12.40 8.86
C ASN A 720 14.29 13.83 8.92
N VAL A 721 15.18 14.82 8.77
CA VAL A 721 14.77 16.24 8.76
C VAL A 721 13.91 16.54 7.54
N ALA A 722 14.15 15.93 6.37
CA ALA A 722 13.26 16.05 5.23
C ALA A 722 11.85 15.53 5.53
N CYS A 723 11.71 14.38 6.20
CA CYS A 723 10.40 13.89 6.67
C CYS A 723 9.76 14.89 7.66
N PHE A 724 10.52 15.42 8.62
CA PHE A 724 10.01 16.41 9.59
C PHE A 724 9.57 17.71 8.90
N MET A 725 10.27 18.16 7.85
CA MET A 725 9.83 19.29 7.04
C MET A 725 8.48 19.04 6.38
N THR A 726 8.30 17.88 5.77
CA THR A 726 7.01 17.54 5.16
C THR A 726 5.90 17.48 6.19
N ALA A 727 6.18 17.01 7.41
CA ALA A 727 5.23 16.97 8.52
C ALA A 727 4.84 18.38 9.02
N CYS A 728 5.80 19.28 9.22
CA CYS A 728 5.53 20.68 9.55
C CYS A 728 4.63 21.35 8.50
N ILE A 729 4.89 21.10 7.21
CA ILE A 729 4.10 21.70 6.13
C ILE A 729 2.71 21.09 6.03
N ALA A 730 2.59 19.77 6.20
CA ALA A 730 1.29 19.10 6.19
C ALA A 730 0.38 19.63 7.31
N GLU A 731 0.91 19.80 8.52
CA GLU A 731 0.20 20.41 9.65
C GLU A 731 -0.20 21.85 9.36
N MET A 732 0.75 22.66 8.89
CA MET A 732 0.53 24.08 8.67
C MET A 732 -0.63 24.33 7.68
N VAL A 733 -0.84 23.42 6.73
CA VAL A 733 -1.87 23.52 5.69
C VAL A 733 -3.20 22.86 6.07
N ASP A 734 -3.22 21.98 7.08
CA ASP A 734 -4.45 21.27 7.47
C ASP A 734 -5.30 22.07 8.47
N ILE A 735 -6.35 22.73 7.97
CA ILE A 735 -7.34 23.49 8.77
C ILE A 735 -8.69 22.71 8.84
N ARG A 736 -8.72 21.45 8.42
CA ARG A 736 -10.00 20.73 8.17
C ARG A 736 -10.68 20.18 9.42
N GLN A 737 -10.20 20.46 10.64
CA GLN A 737 -10.89 20.02 11.86
C GLN A 737 -12.27 20.66 12.04
N ILE A 738 -12.51 21.86 11.51
CA ILE A 738 -13.80 22.57 11.64
C ILE A 738 -14.86 22.02 10.66
N GLY A 739 -14.44 21.49 9.49
CA GLY A 739 -15.36 21.11 8.42
C GLY A 739 -15.97 19.71 8.53
N ARG A 740 -15.30 18.76 9.20
CA ARG A 740 -15.77 17.36 9.27
C ARG A 740 -16.97 17.16 10.22
N CYS A 741 -17.12 17.98 11.27
CA CYS A 741 -18.34 17.99 12.08
C CYS A 741 -19.57 18.46 11.28
N VAL A 742 -19.39 19.39 10.33
CA VAL A 742 -20.50 19.92 9.52
C VAL A 742 -20.76 19.03 8.31
N TYR A 743 -19.71 18.58 7.59
CA TYR A 743 -19.88 17.80 6.37
C TYR A 743 -20.32 16.36 6.63
N ASN A 744 -19.84 15.66 7.67
CA ASN A 744 -20.34 14.31 7.95
C ASN A 744 -21.79 14.31 8.46
N THR A 745 -22.21 15.38 9.14
CA THR A 745 -23.61 15.56 9.55
C THR A 745 -24.50 15.87 8.36
N VAL A 746 -24.07 16.76 7.45
CA VAL A 746 -24.83 17.12 6.24
C VAL A 746 -24.81 16.01 5.19
N ALA A 747 -23.69 15.30 4.98
CA ALA A 747 -23.57 14.22 4.01
C ALA A 747 -24.28 12.94 4.47
N LYS A 748 -24.25 12.58 5.77
CA LYS A 748 -25.12 11.53 6.30
C LYS A 748 -26.58 11.92 6.12
N ASN A 749 -26.98 13.14 6.48
CA ASN A 749 -28.36 13.60 6.30
C ASN A 749 -28.80 13.66 4.83
N MET A 750 -27.94 14.08 3.89
CA MET A 750 -28.25 14.06 2.45
C MET A 750 -28.34 12.65 1.86
N THR A 751 -27.56 11.71 2.38
CA THR A 751 -27.61 10.31 1.93
C THR A 751 -28.87 9.62 2.47
N TYR A 752 -29.26 9.89 3.72
CA TYR A 752 -30.55 9.49 4.27
C TYR A 752 -31.72 10.13 3.50
N LEU A 753 -31.65 11.42 3.16
CA LEU A 753 -32.66 12.11 2.35
C LEU A 753 -32.74 11.56 0.92
N ARG A 754 -31.62 11.24 0.27
CA ARG A 754 -31.62 10.62 -1.08
C ARG A 754 -32.07 9.16 -1.06
N MET A 755 -31.83 8.42 0.02
CA MET A 755 -32.38 7.08 0.22
C MET A 755 -33.88 7.13 0.52
N ALA A 756 -34.34 8.08 1.35
CA ALA A 756 -35.76 8.32 1.63
C ALA A 756 -36.54 8.83 0.40
N HIS A 757 -35.89 9.60 -0.49
CA HIS A 757 -36.52 10.08 -1.72
C HIS A 757 -36.54 9.01 -2.84
N ARG A 758 -35.68 7.98 -2.77
CA ARG A 758 -35.72 6.81 -3.67
C ARG A 758 -36.63 5.69 -3.15
N ALA A 759 -36.79 5.55 -1.84
CA ALA A 759 -37.77 4.69 -1.21
C ALA A 759 -39.06 5.48 -1.01
N GLY A 760 -39.89 5.60 -2.06
CA GLY A 760 -41.11 6.41 -2.05
C GLY A 760 -42.05 6.11 -0.87
N ASN A 761 -41.91 6.87 0.20
CA ASN A 761 -42.82 6.90 1.34
C ASN A 761 -43.41 8.30 1.44
N SER A 762 -44.61 8.44 0.88
CA SER A 762 -45.47 9.62 0.97
C SER A 762 -46.14 9.70 2.33
N TYR A 763 -45.38 9.82 3.43
CA TYR A 763 -45.90 10.24 4.74
C TYR A 763 -44.76 10.81 5.58
N LEU A 764 -44.65 12.14 5.67
CA LEU A 764 -44.31 12.88 6.90
C LEU A 764 -44.18 14.37 6.57
N SER A 765 -45.28 15.08 6.81
CA SER A 765 -45.27 16.48 7.23
C SER A 765 -44.87 16.52 8.70
N ILE A 766 -43.73 17.15 9.01
CA ILE A 766 -43.42 18.02 10.17
C ILE A 766 -42.06 18.65 9.89
#